data_AF-A0A2V5Y5J0-F1
#
_entry.id   AF-A0A2V5Y5J0-F1
#
_cell.length_a   1.000
_cell.length_b   1.000
_cell.length_c   1.000
_cell.angle_alpha   90.00
_cell.angle_beta   90.00
_cell.angle_gamma   90.00
#
_symmetry.space_group_name_H-M   'P 1'
#
loop_
_entity.id
_entity.type
_entity.pdbx_description
1 polymer ?
#
loop_
_entity_poly.entity_id
_entity_poly.type
_entity_poly.pdbx_seq_one_letter_code
_entity_poly.pdbx_strand_id
1 'polypeptide(L)'
;MTTQLTPTLDEFTELAKHGNVIPIFAEFIADNETPVSAFKKLDKSGYSFLFESTEKNDESGRFSFVGIEPRIVMKSNGHELQIAELGIERRAELTGDPLDELRKLMARYQFVSHPQLPRFSGGAVGFVGYEAIHSFEPKVTLAERAEPRLPEMIFMITGSLLIFDHRLRILKIVANAFLEDGPVEKVYARAVESIDAIIHDLAKPGDLPLVPPADCETEPVRSNFHPEEFVRAVERAKEYIRAGDIFQVVLSQRFESDFTGDPLDFYRCLRFINPSPYMFCLRFGPDFALVGSSPEMHVRLIGDAVEIRPLAGTRPRGATSAQDEKNAAELLADPKERAEHTMLVDLARNDVGRVSEFGTVRVTELMGIERYSHVMHLVSNVTGRLRTGCTGFDLLKATFPAGTVSGAPKIRAMQIISELERTRRGCYAGVIGYLGFEGNVDSCIALRCAILKKGKAYFQAGAGIVADSNPRSEYEETLNKAHAMAKAMSMATRITPLRRGKDGCKPTEAGDFELRELTLRLMRGENLSRVEAGKFLDGLLNPMATDAQIAAALTSLAVKGETLDELAGIAEAMRNRALPLRSRHARFIDTAGTGSSTAKPFNVSTAAAFVIAGAGLPVAKHGSRAATSRCGSADVLQALGVNTAAPPEIVERCLNQHEICFMFAPLFHAATARVAHVRRELGLQTTFNLLGPLTNPARAPFQIVGVWHRSLLERVAAALACLGVRKAWVVHGADGLDEITIADETFVAACSSTGDLETFTLSPDDFGLERQHFDGFRRKSPDENARLIRAILLGEQTKTIAPARNLVIANAAAALHLAGVAPDLRSAARFARESIDSGRAASKLDSLVRETN
;
A
#
# COMPACT_ATOMS: atom_id res chain seq x y z
N MET A 1 10.61 19.85 22.36
CA MET A 1 11.55 18.92 23.02
C MET A 1 12.86 19.06 22.29
N THR A 2 13.98 19.27 22.98
CA THR A 2 15.30 19.38 22.36
C THR A 2 15.73 17.99 21.87
N THR A 3 16.12 17.87 20.60
CA THR A 3 16.60 16.61 20.02
C THR A 3 17.82 16.12 20.79
N GLN A 4 17.79 14.88 21.30
CA GLN A 4 18.95 14.29 21.96
C GLN A 4 19.94 13.78 20.91
N LEU A 5 21.15 14.33 20.94
CA LEU A 5 22.23 14.01 20.00
C LEU A 5 23.25 13.09 20.67
N THR A 6 23.80 12.17 19.88
CA THR A 6 24.90 11.29 20.29
C THR A 6 25.95 11.25 19.18
N PRO A 7 27.24 11.50 19.46
CA PRO A 7 27.80 11.99 20.73
C PRO A 7 27.44 13.47 21.02
N THR A 8 27.57 13.88 22.28
CA THR A 8 27.59 15.31 22.68
C THR A 8 28.81 16.03 22.09
N LEU A 9 28.85 17.37 22.13
CA LEU A 9 30.00 18.13 21.60
C LEU A 9 31.33 17.77 22.29
N ASP A 10 31.31 17.56 23.61
CA ASP A 10 32.51 17.19 24.38
C ASP A 10 33.00 15.79 23.99
N GLU A 11 32.08 14.82 23.90
CA GLU A 11 32.38 13.46 23.44
C GLU A 11 32.86 13.44 21.99
N PHE A 12 32.23 14.25 21.12
CA PHE A 12 32.65 14.41 19.72
C PHE A 12 34.08 14.95 19.62
N THR A 13 34.45 15.91 20.47
CA THR A 13 35.81 16.48 20.51
C THR A 13 36.85 15.45 20.93
N GLU A 14 36.50 14.53 21.83
CA GLU A 14 37.37 13.40 22.17
C GLU A 14 37.47 12.38 21.03
N LEU A 15 36.35 12.02 20.41
CA LEU A 15 36.33 11.10 19.27
C LEU A 15 37.10 11.65 18.06
N ALA A 16 37.10 12.97 17.85
CA ALA A 16 37.85 13.66 16.81
C ALA A 16 39.38 13.49 16.91
N LYS A 17 39.90 12.99 18.05
CA LYS A 17 41.32 12.65 18.21
C LYS A 17 41.68 11.29 17.61
N HIS A 18 40.69 10.45 17.33
CA HIS A 18 40.87 9.06 16.87
C HIS A 18 40.61 8.86 15.38
N GLY A 19 40.08 9.86 14.68
CA GLY A 19 39.79 9.82 13.25
C GLY A 19 39.26 11.15 12.74
N ASN A 20 38.92 11.21 11.45
CA ASN A 20 38.49 12.45 10.78
C ASN A 20 37.06 12.41 10.21
N VAL A 21 36.36 11.28 10.36
CA VAL A 21 34.93 11.15 10.07
C VAL A 21 34.24 10.58 11.30
N ILE A 22 33.35 11.36 11.90
CA ILE A 22 32.67 10.99 13.14
C ILE A 22 31.16 11.09 12.91
N PRO A 23 30.40 10.00 13.11
CA PRO A 23 28.95 10.03 12.97
C PRO A 23 28.30 10.71 14.19
N ILE A 24 27.45 11.68 13.93
CA ILE A 24 26.52 12.26 14.92
C ILE A 24 25.13 11.81 14.54
N PHE A 25 24.32 11.40 15.52
CA PHE A 25 22.98 10.93 15.22
C PHE A 25 21.96 11.29 16.31
N ALA A 26 20.70 11.31 15.87
CA ALA A 26 19.52 11.37 16.72
C ALA A 26 18.66 10.13 16.47
N GLU A 27 18.03 9.62 17.52
CA GLU A 27 17.18 8.42 17.50
C GLU A 27 15.71 8.78 17.75
N PHE A 28 14.82 8.17 16.96
CA PHE A 28 13.37 8.38 16.99
C PHE A 28 12.62 7.07 16.88
N ILE A 29 11.36 7.06 17.32
CA ILE A 29 10.44 5.95 17.07
C ILE A 29 10.02 5.99 15.59
N ALA A 30 10.01 4.83 14.92
CA ALA A 30 9.67 4.71 13.50
C ALA A 30 8.24 4.17 13.27
N ASP A 31 7.25 4.67 14.02
CA ASP A 31 5.85 4.22 13.92
C ASP A 31 5.08 4.96 12.80
N ASN A 32 5.38 6.23 12.56
CA ASN A 32 4.73 7.06 11.53
C ASN A 32 5.54 7.20 10.23
N GLU A 33 6.80 6.76 10.21
CA GLU A 33 7.66 6.81 9.03
C GLU A 33 8.09 5.43 8.55
N THR A 34 8.08 5.26 7.23
CA THR A 34 8.61 4.10 6.53
C THR A 34 9.81 4.51 5.68
N PRO A 35 10.71 3.59 5.29
CA PRO A 35 11.80 3.91 4.36
C PRO A 35 11.31 4.56 3.06
N VAL A 36 10.17 4.13 2.54
CA VAL A 36 9.56 4.66 1.32
C VAL A 36 9.02 6.08 1.51
N SER A 37 8.35 6.36 2.64
CA SER A 37 7.86 7.72 2.95
C SER A 37 9.00 8.69 3.18
N ALA A 38 10.01 8.29 3.95
CA ALA A 38 11.20 9.11 4.17
C ALA A 38 11.94 9.40 2.85
N PHE A 39 12.17 8.38 2.02
CA PHE A 39 12.80 8.58 0.71
C PHE A 39 12.00 9.54 -0.16
N LYS A 40 10.67 9.43 -0.23
CA LYS A 40 9.84 10.36 -1.02
C LYS A 40 9.89 11.80 -0.52
N LYS A 41 9.89 12.01 0.80
CA LYS A 41 9.90 13.36 1.39
C LYS A 41 11.25 14.05 1.23
N LEU A 42 12.33 13.28 1.26
CA LEU A 42 13.70 13.79 1.21
C LEU A 42 14.28 13.88 -0.21
N ASP A 43 13.75 13.09 -1.15
CA ASP A 43 14.24 13.06 -2.53
C ASP A 43 13.87 14.34 -3.30
N LYS A 44 14.87 15.19 -3.55
CA LYS A 44 14.74 16.43 -4.34
C LYS A 44 15.07 16.23 -5.82
N SER A 45 14.83 15.03 -6.37
CA SER A 45 15.14 14.66 -7.76
C SER A 45 16.63 14.74 -8.12
N GLY A 46 17.50 14.65 -7.11
CA GLY A 46 18.95 14.66 -7.25
C GLY A 46 19.55 13.25 -7.23
N TYR A 47 20.79 13.14 -6.72
CA TYR A 47 21.36 11.85 -6.36
C TYR A 47 20.81 11.42 -5.00
N SER A 48 20.27 10.21 -4.96
CA SER A 48 19.68 9.64 -3.75
C SER A 48 19.63 8.12 -3.88
N PHE A 49 19.56 7.43 -2.75
CA PHE A 49 19.36 5.98 -2.74
C PHE A 49 18.42 5.57 -1.60
N LEU A 50 17.68 4.50 -1.87
CA LEU A 50 16.95 3.71 -0.90
C LEU A 50 17.42 2.26 -1.04
N PHE A 51 17.95 1.69 0.04
CA PHE A 51 18.19 0.26 0.19
C PHE A 51 17.27 -0.31 1.27
N GLU A 52 16.64 -1.44 0.97
CA GLU A 52 15.72 -2.11 1.88
C GLU A 52 15.89 -3.63 1.73
N SER A 53 15.58 -4.35 2.80
CA SER A 53 15.57 -5.80 2.82
C SER A 53 14.22 -6.25 3.35
N THR A 54 13.40 -6.87 2.49
CA THR A 54 11.97 -7.10 2.78
C THR A 54 11.64 -8.48 3.34
N GLU A 55 12.58 -9.42 3.29
CA GLU A 55 12.34 -10.79 3.75
C GLU A 55 12.81 -11.01 5.18
N LYS A 56 12.02 -11.79 5.93
CA LYS A 56 12.08 -11.93 7.39
C LYS A 56 12.90 -13.14 7.82
N ASN A 57 14.16 -13.23 7.42
CA ASN A 57 15.11 -14.12 8.10
C ASN A 57 15.85 -13.28 9.15
N ASP A 58 15.98 -13.77 10.39
CA ASP A 58 16.31 -12.96 11.59
C ASP A 58 17.61 -12.11 11.51
N GLU A 59 18.50 -12.38 10.54
CA GLU A 59 19.74 -11.61 10.30
C GLU A 59 19.76 -10.76 9.01
N SER A 60 19.00 -11.13 7.98
CA SER A 60 18.87 -10.43 6.70
C SER A 60 17.47 -9.83 6.59
N GLY A 61 17.33 -8.51 6.68
CA GLY A 61 16.01 -7.87 6.76
C GLY A 61 15.89 -6.77 7.82
N ARG A 62 16.89 -6.64 8.70
CA ARG A 62 16.80 -5.73 9.85
C ARG A 62 16.87 -4.25 9.51
N PHE A 63 17.68 -3.87 8.51
CA PHE A 63 17.98 -2.47 8.24
C PHE A 63 17.52 -2.00 6.86
N SER A 64 17.02 -0.77 6.80
CA SER A 64 16.91 0.00 5.56
C SER A 64 17.72 1.28 5.65
N PHE A 65 18.27 1.71 4.52
CA PHE A 65 19.15 2.87 4.41
C PHE A 65 18.60 3.84 3.38
N VAL A 66 18.51 5.12 3.75
CA VAL A 66 18.13 6.21 2.84
C VAL A 66 19.20 7.28 2.88
N GLY A 67 19.81 7.56 1.73
CA GLY A 67 20.78 8.64 1.56
C GLY A 67 20.34 9.61 0.48
N ILE A 68 20.61 10.90 0.71
CA ILE A 68 20.28 11.99 -0.19
C ILE A 68 21.47 12.94 -0.31
N GLU A 69 21.47 13.77 -1.36
CA GLU A 69 22.36 14.91 -1.52
C GLU A 69 23.84 14.56 -1.24
N PRO A 70 24.44 13.68 -2.04
CA PRO A 70 25.79 13.24 -1.80
C PRO A 70 26.78 14.39 -1.90
N ARG A 71 27.77 14.35 -1.00
CA ARG A 71 28.94 15.22 -1.04
C ARG A 71 29.80 14.91 -2.26
N ILE A 72 29.94 13.62 -2.59
CA ILE A 72 30.79 13.14 -3.68
C ILE A 72 30.02 12.22 -4.59
N VAL A 73 30.17 12.42 -5.89
CA VAL A 73 29.77 11.46 -6.93
C VAL A 73 30.98 11.16 -7.79
N MET A 74 31.36 9.89 -7.84
CA MET A 74 32.42 9.38 -8.70
C MET A 74 31.80 8.53 -9.80
N LYS A 75 32.10 8.85 -11.06
CA LYS A 75 31.66 8.10 -12.24
C LYS A 75 32.87 7.68 -13.06
N SER A 76 32.86 6.45 -13.56
CA SER A 76 33.84 5.96 -14.52
C SER A 76 33.13 5.43 -15.77
N ASN A 77 33.70 5.74 -16.93
CA ASN A 77 33.22 5.30 -18.23
C ASN A 77 34.41 5.04 -19.15
N GLY A 78 34.87 3.80 -19.23
CA GLY A 78 36.10 3.44 -19.94
C GLY A 78 37.30 4.19 -19.34
N HIS A 79 38.01 4.95 -20.17
CA HIS A 79 39.18 5.72 -19.75
C HIS A 79 38.85 7.12 -19.20
N GLU A 80 37.58 7.45 -18.96
CA GLU A 80 37.20 8.73 -18.33
C GLU A 80 36.78 8.51 -16.88
N LEU A 81 37.37 9.29 -15.97
CA LEU A 81 36.98 9.40 -14.58
C LEU A 81 36.46 10.81 -14.29
N GLN A 82 35.26 10.89 -13.72
CA GLN A 82 34.62 12.13 -13.29
C GLN A 82 34.36 12.07 -11.79
N ILE A 83 34.84 13.07 -11.04
CA ILE A 83 34.59 13.21 -9.61
C ILE A 83 33.97 14.59 -9.38
N ALA A 84 32.73 14.62 -8.90
CA ALA A 84 32.08 15.83 -8.44
C ALA A 84 32.08 15.82 -6.91
N GLU A 85 32.78 16.77 -6.28
CA GLU A 85 32.93 16.89 -4.83
C GLU A 85 32.50 18.29 -4.40
N LEU A 86 31.49 18.38 -3.51
CA LEU A 86 30.91 19.65 -3.06
C LEU A 86 30.50 20.59 -4.21
N GLY A 87 30.00 20.01 -5.30
CA GLY A 87 29.61 20.74 -6.52
C GLY A 87 30.75 21.12 -7.45
N ILE A 88 32.01 20.85 -7.08
CA ILE A 88 33.18 21.07 -7.94
C ILE A 88 33.48 19.79 -8.72
N GLU A 89 33.35 19.87 -10.03
CA GLU A 89 33.64 18.75 -10.93
C GLU A 89 35.09 18.74 -11.38
N ARG A 90 35.72 17.57 -11.34
CA ARG A 90 37.03 17.27 -11.92
C ARG A 90 36.92 16.08 -12.85
N ARG A 91 37.65 16.14 -13.96
CA ARG A 91 37.78 15.05 -14.91
C ARG A 91 39.24 14.66 -15.07
N ALA A 92 39.49 13.37 -15.15
CA ALA A 92 40.81 12.82 -15.35
C ALA A 92 40.74 11.62 -16.31
N GLU A 93 41.86 11.36 -16.97
CA GLU A 93 42.05 10.12 -17.71
C GLU A 93 42.31 8.97 -16.74
N LEU A 94 41.53 7.90 -16.85
CA LEU A 94 41.66 6.69 -16.07
C LEU A 94 42.68 5.77 -16.74
N THR A 95 43.84 5.63 -16.12
CA THR A 95 44.96 4.80 -16.58
C THR A 95 44.99 3.41 -15.95
N GLY A 96 44.03 3.09 -15.06
CA GLY A 96 43.96 1.83 -14.32
C GLY A 96 42.55 1.42 -13.94
N ASP A 97 42.42 0.67 -12.84
CA ASP A 97 41.14 0.13 -12.38
C ASP A 97 40.29 1.20 -11.68
N PRO A 98 39.02 1.41 -12.09
CA PRO A 98 38.14 2.37 -11.45
C PRO A 98 37.91 2.11 -9.95
N LEU A 99 37.89 0.85 -9.50
CA LEU A 99 37.75 0.51 -8.08
C LEU A 99 38.97 0.93 -7.26
N ASP A 100 40.16 1.00 -7.88
CA ASP A 100 41.36 1.50 -7.20
C ASP A 100 41.30 3.00 -6.95
N GLU A 101 40.71 3.76 -7.87
CA GLU A 101 40.48 5.19 -7.67
C GLU A 101 39.44 5.43 -6.58
N LEU A 102 38.39 4.61 -6.50
CA LEU A 102 37.42 4.67 -5.39
C LEU A 102 38.08 4.32 -4.06
N ARG A 103 38.97 3.31 -4.04
CA ARG A 103 39.76 2.93 -2.87
C ARG A 103 40.64 4.09 -2.40
N LYS A 104 41.34 4.78 -3.32
CA LYS A 104 42.14 5.98 -3.00
C LYS A 104 41.28 7.10 -2.43
N LEU A 105 40.11 7.35 -3.02
CA LEU A 105 39.15 8.35 -2.54
C LEU A 105 38.65 8.03 -1.13
N MET A 106 38.35 6.76 -0.85
CA MET A 106 37.86 6.31 0.46
C MET A 106 38.97 6.27 1.53
N ALA A 107 40.22 6.02 1.14
CA ALA A 107 41.36 5.86 2.07
C ALA A 107 41.68 7.10 2.90
N ARG A 108 41.24 8.30 2.49
CA ARG A 108 41.43 9.53 3.26
C ARG A 108 40.51 9.63 4.49
N TYR A 109 39.50 8.77 4.60
CA TYR A 109 38.54 8.78 5.70
C TYR A 109 38.92 7.75 6.76
N GLN A 110 39.25 8.24 7.95
CA GLN A 110 39.45 7.50 9.19
C GLN A 110 38.18 7.61 10.02
N PHE A 111 37.29 6.64 9.84
CA PHE A 111 35.98 6.65 10.48
C PHE A 111 36.03 6.14 11.91
N VAL A 112 35.38 6.87 12.81
CA VAL A 112 35.26 6.50 14.22
C VAL A 112 33.90 5.87 14.44
N SER A 113 33.86 4.55 14.51
CA SER A 113 32.64 3.78 14.73
C SER A 113 31.97 4.12 16.07
N HIS A 114 30.64 4.01 16.11
CA HIS A 114 29.87 4.14 17.35
C HIS A 114 29.12 2.83 17.64
N PRO A 115 29.20 2.25 18.86
CA PRO A 115 28.61 0.94 19.17
C PRO A 115 27.09 0.82 18.96
N GLN A 116 26.37 1.95 19.00
CA GLN A 116 24.93 1.98 18.78
C GLN A 116 24.55 2.03 17.29
N LEU A 117 25.49 2.28 16.38
CA LEU A 117 25.22 2.29 14.95
C LEU A 117 25.43 0.89 14.35
N PRO A 118 24.71 0.53 13.28
CA PRO A 118 24.84 -0.79 12.69
C PRO A 118 26.09 -0.90 11.81
N ARG A 119 26.23 -2.07 11.17
CA ARG A 119 27.32 -2.41 10.24
C ARG A 119 27.57 -1.41 9.10
N PHE A 120 26.62 -0.54 8.80
CA PHE A 120 26.77 0.51 7.80
C PHE A 120 26.23 1.84 8.32
N SER A 121 27.11 2.84 8.39
CA SER A 121 26.82 4.17 8.93
C SER A 121 27.27 5.30 7.98
N GLY A 122 27.70 4.94 6.77
CA GLY A 122 28.27 5.86 5.80
C GLY A 122 29.35 5.19 4.96
N GLY A 123 29.56 5.69 3.75
CA GLY A 123 30.55 5.19 2.80
C GLY A 123 30.13 5.42 1.36
N ALA A 124 30.75 4.69 0.44
CA ALA A 124 30.43 4.75 -0.98
C ALA A 124 29.26 3.80 -1.30
N VAL A 125 28.19 4.34 -1.87
CA VAL A 125 26.98 3.62 -2.28
C VAL A 125 26.80 3.74 -3.78
N GLY A 126 26.54 2.63 -4.47
CA GLY A 126 26.45 2.68 -5.93
C GLY A 126 26.41 1.33 -6.61
N PHE A 127 26.92 1.30 -7.84
CA PHE A 127 27.01 0.09 -8.64
C PHE A 127 28.32 -0.01 -9.43
N VAL A 128 28.69 -1.25 -9.73
CA VAL A 128 29.73 -1.61 -10.70
C VAL A 128 29.04 -2.41 -11.80
N GLY A 129 29.04 -1.88 -13.02
CA GLY A 129 28.47 -2.52 -14.20
C GLY A 129 29.30 -3.70 -14.67
N TYR A 130 28.67 -4.64 -15.36
CA TYR A 130 29.26 -5.90 -15.80
C TYR A 130 30.56 -5.70 -16.59
N GLU A 131 30.60 -4.69 -17.48
CA GLU A 131 31.77 -4.40 -18.31
C GLU A 131 33.00 -3.91 -17.53
N ALA A 132 32.85 -3.48 -16.28
CA ALA A 132 33.99 -3.09 -15.44
C ALA A 132 34.98 -4.24 -15.24
N ILE A 133 34.56 -5.50 -15.41
CA ILE A 133 35.45 -6.67 -15.42
C ILE A 133 36.59 -6.52 -16.42
N HIS A 134 36.38 -5.81 -17.54
CA HIS A 134 37.40 -5.60 -18.55
C HIS A 134 38.61 -4.82 -18.01
N SER A 135 38.39 -3.93 -17.04
CA SER A 135 39.45 -3.11 -16.43
C SER A 135 40.43 -3.93 -15.58
N PHE A 136 39.97 -5.02 -14.95
CA PHE A 136 40.83 -5.87 -14.11
C PHE A 136 41.03 -7.31 -14.63
N GLU A 137 40.29 -7.73 -15.66
CA GLU A 137 40.50 -8.97 -16.44
C GLU A 137 40.42 -8.68 -17.96
N PRO A 138 41.46 -8.08 -18.58
CA PRO A 138 41.43 -7.62 -19.97
C PRO A 138 41.21 -8.71 -21.03
N LYS A 139 41.35 -9.99 -20.65
CA LYS A 139 41.04 -11.14 -21.51
C LYS A 139 39.54 -11.25 -21.82
N VAL A 140 38.68 -10.61 -21.04
CA VAL A 140 37.24 -10.52 -21.30
C VAL A 140 37.02 -9.40 -22.30
N THR A 141 36.56 -9.74 -23.50
CA THR A 141 36.30 -8.77 -24.56
C THR A 141 35.04 -7.96 -24.29
N LEU A 142 35.02 -6.70 -24.70
CA LEU A 142 33.82 -5.87 -24.68
C LEU A 142 32.94 -6.17 -25.90
N ALA A 143 31.64 -6.27 -25.66
CA ALA A 143 30.68 -6.44 -26.74
C ALA A 143 30.60 -5.18 -27.63
N GLU A 144 30.30 -5.38 -28.91
CA GLU A 144 30.33 -4.34 -29.96
C GLU A 144 29.35 -3.18 -29.66
N ARG A 145 28.12 -3.49 -29.24
CA ARG A 145 27.05 -2.50 -29.05
C ARG A 145 26.98 -2.03 -27.60
N ALA A 146 27.03 -0.73 -27.37
CA ALA A 146 27.05 -0.11 -26.03
C ALA A 146 25.78 0.69 -25.67
N GLU A 147 24.64 0.36 -26.26
CA GLU A 147 23.37 1.06 -26.01
C GLU A 147 22.53 0.32 -24.95
N PRO A 148 21.87 1.02 -24.00
CA PRO A 148 22.03 2.44 -23.70
C PRO A 148 23.41 2.70 -23.08
N ARG A 149 24.04 3.83 -23.45
CA ARG A 149 25.33 4.19 -22.85
C ARG A 149 25.14 4.53 -21.38
N LEU A 150 25.76 3.75 -20.51
CA LEU A 150 25.77 3.92 -19.06
C LEU A 150 27.24 3.96 -18.60
N PRO A 151 27.54 4.69 -17.52
CA PRO A 151 28.83 4.56 -16.86
C PRO A 151 29.05 3.12 -16.39
N GLU A 152 30.29 2.67 -16.47
CA GLU A 152 30.72 1.34 -16.02
C GLU A 152 30.73 1.26 -14.49
N MET A 153 30.88 2.39 -13.80
CA MET A 153 30.81 2.47 -12.35
C MET A 153 30.29 3.84 -11.92
N ILE A 154 29.38 3.87 -10.93
CA ILE A 154 29.01 5.11 -10.23
C ILE A 154 28.88 4.82 -8.74
N PHE A 155 29.57 5.62 -7.93
CA PHE A 155 29.41 5.65 -6.49
C PHE A 155 29.15 7.05 -5.99
N MET A 156 28.31 7.16 -4.97
CA MET A 156 28.02 8.39 -4.25
C MET A 156 28.33 8.23 -2.77
N ILE A 157 28.86 9.28 -2.14
CA ILE A 157 29.16 9.34 -0.70
C ILE A 157 28.27 10.43 -0.10
N THR A 158 27.34 10.04 0.78
CA THR A 158 26.43 10.98 1.43
C THR A 158 26.99 11.49 2.74
N GLY A 159 26.71 12.76 3.04
CA GLY A 159 27.02 13.34 4.34
C GLY A 159 26.06 12.86 5.42
N SER A 160 24.79 12.67 5.05
CA SER A 160 23.74 12.22 5.96
C SER A 160 23.07 10.94 5.47
N LEU A 161 22.56 10.15 6.41
CA LEU A 161 22.00 8.82 6.20
C LEU A 161 20.88 8.59 7.20
N LEU A 162 19.73 8.11 6.73
CA LEU A 162 18.67 7.58 7.58
C LEU A 162 18.82 6.07 7.67
N ILE A 163 18.73 5.55 8.88
CA ILE A 163 18.87 4.13 9.18
C ILE A 163 17.61 3.69 9.92
N PHE A 164 16.81 2.84 9.29
CA PHE A 164 15.65 2.20 9.91
C PHE A 164 16.08 0.86 10.48
N ASP A 165 15.85 0.63 11.77
CA ASP A 165 15.99 -0.67 12.41
C ASP A 165 14.59 -1.27 12.62
N HIS A 166 14.18 -2.17 11.73
CA HIS A 166 12.84 -2.77 11.73
C HIS A 166 12.59 -3.66 12.94
N ARG A 167 13.66 -4.19 13.56
CA ARG A 167 13.55 -5.04 14.75
C ARG A 167 13.27 -4.22 15.99
N LEU A 168 13.99 -3.11 16.15
CA LEU A 168 13.81 -2.19 17.27
C LEU A 168 12.71 -1.14 17.03
N ARG A 169 12.21 -1.01 15.79
CA ARG A 169 11.22 0.00 15.35
C ARG A 169 11.68 1.43 15.62
N ILE A 170 12.96 1.68 15.35
CA ILE A 170 13.60 2.98 15.52
C ILE A 170 14.15 3.50 14.18
N LEU A 171 14.15 4.83 14.06
CA LEU A 171 14.80 5.58 13.00
C LEU A 171 15.98 6.33 13.59
N LYS A 172 17.17 6.14 13.02
CA LYS A 172 18.36 6.95 13.30
C LYS A 172 18.64 7.88 12.14
N ILE A 173 18.74 9.16 12.43
CA ILE A 173 19.18 10.17 11.47
C ILE A 173 20.65 10.44 11.78
N VAL A 174 21.54 10.00 10.89
CA VAL A 174 22.99 10.10 11.04
C VAL A 174 23.52 11.19 10.11
N ALA A 175 24.35 12.09 10.64
CA ALA A 175 25.17 13.02 9.89
C ALA A 175 26.64 12.71 10.18
N ASN A 176 27.38 12.31 9.15
CA ASN A 176 28.82 12.08 9.23
C ASN A 176 29.53 13.44 9.15
N ALA A 177 30.21 13.81 10.24
CA ALA A 177 30.94 15.05 10.35
C ALA A 177 32.38 14.85 9.86
N PHE A 178 32.78 15.60 8.83
CA PHE A 178 34.10 15.52 8.20
C PHE A 178 35.00 16.64 8.73
N LEU A 179 36.06 16.30 9.45
CA LEU A 179 36.94 17.31 10.09
C LEU A 179 37.75 18.13 9.08
N GLU A 180 37.87 17.69 7.83
CA GLU A 180 38.49 18.46 6.75
C GLU A 180 37.70 19.75 6.40
N ASP A 181 36.45 19.88 6.87
CA ASP A 181 35.55 20.99 6.55
C ASP A 181 35.71 22.23 7.43
N GLY A 182 36.55 22.14 8.47
CA GLY A 182 36.86 23.23 9.36
C GLY A 182 37.02 22.83 10.83
N PRO A 183 37.02 23.82 11.74
CA PRO A 183 37.13 23.58 13.18
C PRO A 183 36.03 22.66 13.73
N VAL A 184 36.38 21.86 14.74
CA VAL A 184 35.55 20.81 15.37
C VAL A 184 34.14 21.33 15.71
N GLU A 185 34.04 22.49 16.35
CA GLU A 185 32.77 23.06 16.80
C GLU A 185 31.88 23.47 15.62
N LYS A 186 32.46 23.98 14.53
CA LYS A 186 31.73 24.35 13.32
C LYS A 186 31.24 23.12 12.55
N VAL A 187 32.06 22.07 12.50
CA VAL A 187 31.72 20.80 11.86
C VAL A 187 30.59 20.11 12.62
N TYR A 188 30.66 20.09 13.96
CA TYR A 188 29.59 19.59 14.81
C TYR A 188 28.28 20.37 14.58
N ALA A 189 28.32 21.71 14.65
CA ALA A 189 27.15 22.55 14.45
C ALA A 189 26.46 22.30 13.09
N ARG A 190 27.23 22.16 12.00
CA ARG A 190 26.70 21.84 10.67
C ARG A 190 26.04 20.46 10.60
N ALA A 191 26.61 19.46 11.27
CA ALA A 191 26.03 18.13 11.33
C ALA A 191 24.69 18.14 12.08
N VAL A 192 24.60 18.92 13.18
CA VAL A 192 23.35 19.15 13.92
C VAL A 192 22.31 19.84 13.03
N GLU A 193 22.69 20.92 12.35
CA GLU A 193 21.81 21.61 11.40
C GLU A 193 21.29 20.67 10.29
N SER A 194 22.12 19.74 9.81
CA SER A 194 21.70 18.74 8.83
C SER A 194 20.66 17.76 9.39
N ILE A 195 20.84 17.29 10.63
CA ILE A 195 19.87 16.43 11.31
C ILE A 195 18.53 17.18 11.48
N ASP A 196 18.57 18.43 11.95
CA ASP A 196 17.37 19.24 12.14
C ASP A 196 16.63 19.52 10.83
N ALA A 197 17.37 19.77 9.74
CA ALA A 197 16.78 19.95 8.41
C ALA A 197 16.07 18.67 7.92
N ILE A 198 16.67 17.50 8.12
CA ILE A 198 16.04 16.22 7.78
C ILE A 198 14.77 16.00 8.61
N ILE A 199 14.80 16.25 9.91
CA ILE A 199 13.62 16.14 10.79
C ILE A 199 12.50 17.04 10.28
N HIS A 200 12.83 18.29 9.92
CA HIS A 200 11.87 19.24 9.38
C HIS A 200 11.25 18.75 8.05
N ASP A 201 12.06 18.18 7.16
CA ASP A 201 11.56 17.64 5.88
C ASP A 201 10.70 16.38 6.09
N LEU A 202 11.04 15.51 7.05
CA LEU A 202 10.24 14.33 7.39
C LEU A 202 8.86 14.71 7.98
N ALA A 203 8.76 15.83 8.71
CA ALA A 203 7.50 16.30 9.26
C ALA A 203 6.48 16.74 8.18
N LYS A 204 6.92 16.98 6.94
CA LYS A 204 6.04 17.38 5.83
C LYS A 204 5.19 16.20 5.32
N PRO A 205 3.98 16.44 4.79
CA PRO A 205 3.21 15.41 4.10
C PRO A 205 3.95 14.87 2.87
N GLY A 206 3.95 13.55 2.66
CA GLY A 206 4.57 12.92 1.49
C GLY A 206 3.56 12.66 0.38
N ASP A 207 3.91 12.95 -0.88
CA ASP A 207 3.09 12.58 -2.06
C ASP A 207 3.28 11.10 -2.43
N LEU A 208 2.66 10.23 -1.63
CA LEU A 208 2.59 8.79 -1.85
C LEU A 208 1.13 8.36 -2.09
N PRO A 209 0.65 8.38 -3.35
CA PRO A 209 -0.71 7.95 -3.65
C PRO A 209 -0.89 6.47 -3.32
N LEU A 210 -2.08 6.09 -2.86
CA LEU A 210 -2.45 4.69 -2.68
C LEU A 210 -2.46 3.98 -4.04
N VAL A 211 -1.87 2.80 -4.09
CA VAL A 211 -1.78 1.98 -5.30
C VAL A 211 -2.70 0.78 -5.10
N PRO A 212 -3.81 0.66 -5.87
CA PRO A 212 -4.65 -0.52 -5.75
C PRO A 212 -3.88 -1.74 -6.26
N PRO A 213 -4.01 -2.91 -5.60
CA PRO A 213 -3.55 -4.17 -6.17
C PRO A 213 -4.44 -4.47 -7.37
N ALA A 214 -3.96 -4.19 -8.58
CA ALA A 214 -4.69 -4.43 -9.82
C ALA A 214 -3.86 -5.32 -10.73
N ASP A 215 -4.50 -6.32 -11.33
CA ASP A 215 -3.93 -6.98 -12.49
C ASP A 215 -4.03 -6.04 -13.68
N CYS A 216 -2.86 -5.63 -14.17
CA CYS A 216 -2.71 -4.77 -15.32
C CYS A 216 -2.28 -5.61 -16.51
N GLU A 217 -2.90 -5.38 -17.66
CA GLU A 217 -2.34 -5.87 -18.93
C GLU A 217 -0.94 -5.28 -19.12
N THR A 218 -0.01 -6.14 -19.54
CA THR A 218 1.37 -5.77 -19.83
C THR A 218 1.46 -5.25 -21.26
N GLU A 219 2.05 -4.07 -21.44
CA GLU A 219 2.42 -3.59 -22.76
C GLU A 219 3.50 -4.52 -23.38
N PRO A 220 3.50 -4.71 -24.71
CA PRO A 220 4.51 -5.53 -25.37
C PRO A 220 5.90 -4.91 -25.22
N VAL A 221 6.85 -5.72 -24.77
CA VAL A 221 8.25 -5.33 -24.57
C VAL A 221 9.07 -5.64 -25.81
N ARG A 222 10.00 -4.74 -26.18
CA ARG A 222 10.88 -4.93 -27.34
C ARG A 222 12.18 -5.61 -26.91
N SER A 223 12.49 -6.78 -27.45
CA SER A 223 13.78 -7.44 -27.20
C SER A 223 14.86 -6.99 -28.19
N ASN A 224 16.12 -6.99 -27.76
CA ASN A 224 17.28 -6.83 -28.66
C ASN A 224 17.60 -8.09 -29.48
N PHE A 225 16.99 -9.22 -29.15
CA PHE A 225 17.08 -10.47 -29.90
C PHE A 225 15.78 -10.76 -30.65
N HIS A 226 15.90 -11.22 -31.90
CA HIS A 226 14.82 -11.99 -32.50
C HIS A 226 14.75 -13.39 -31.84
N PRO A 227 13.56 -13.99 -31.61
CA PRO A 227 13.45 -15.31 -30.98
C PRO A 227 14.39 -16.38 -31.56
N GLU A 228 14.44 -16.46 -32.89
CA GLU A 228 15.31 -17.40 -33.62
C GLU A 228 16.82 -17.12 -33.47
N GLU A 229 17.21 -15.86 -33.22
CA GLU A 229 18.61 -15.52 -32.94
C GLU A 229 19.03 -15.99 -31.55
N PHE A 230 18.16 -15.85 -30.55
CA PHE A 230 18.42 -16.35 -29.20
C PHE A 230 18.52 -17.87 -29.19
N VAL A 231 17.60 -18.56 -29.88
CA VAL A 231 17.65 -20.03 -30.06
C VAL A 231 18.97 -20.48 -30.69
N ARG A 232 19.46 -19.78 -31.73
CA ARG A 232 20.77 -20.06 -32.33
C ARG A 232 21.93 -19.79 -31.36
N ALA A 233 21.85 -18.73 -30.56
CA ALA A 233 22.86 -18.44 -29.54
C ALA A 233 22.94 -19.56 -28.48
N VAL A 234 21.79 -20.12 -28.07
CA VAL A 234 21.75 -21.26 -27.15
C VAL A 234 22.35 -22.52 -27.78
N GLU A 235 22.02 -22.84 -29.04
CA GLU A 235 22.66 -23.99 -29.72
C GLU A 235 24.17 -23.80 -29.87
N ARG A 236 24.62 -22.58 -30.18
CA ARG A 236 26.05 -22.26 -30.25
C ARG A 236 26.74 -22.39 -28.88
N ALA A 237 26.10 -21.95 -27.80
CA ALA A 237 26.60 -22.17 -26.44
C ALA A 237 26.74 -23.68 -26.12
N LYS A 238 25.78 -24.50 -26.55
CA LYS A 238 25.86 -25.97 -26.39
C LYS A 238 27.00 -26.58 -27.20
N GLU A 239 27.35 -26.04 -28.37
CA GLU A 239 28.55 -26.45 -29.11
C GLU A 239 29.83 -26.18 -28.31
N TYR A 240 29.95 -25.01 -27.68
CA TYR A 240 31.08 -24.72 -26.78
C TYR A 240 31.14 -25.69 -25.59
N ILE A 241 29.99 -26.05 -25.01
CA ILE A 241 29.92 -27.04 -23.92
C ILE A 241 30.38 -28.43 -24.40
N ARG A 242 29.90 -28.89 -25.56
CA ARG A 242 30.29 -30.19 -26.14
C ARG A 242 31.77 -30.24 -26.52
N ALA A 243 32.35 -29.11 -26.91
CA ALA A 243 33.77 -28.99 -27.19
C ALA A 243 34.65 -29.01 -25.93
N GLY A 244 34.05 -28.87 -24.73
CA GLY A 244 34.75 -28.81 -23.45
C GLY A 244 35.30 -27.43 -23.09
N ASP A 245 34.89 -26.37 -23.79
CA ASP A 245 35.34 -25.00 -23.50
C ASP A 245 34.77 -24.48 -22.18
N ILE A 246 33.53 -24.85 -21.86
CA ILE A 246 32.76 -24.44 -20.69
C ILE A 246 31.85 -25.58 -20.21
N PHE A 247 31.52 -25.58 -18.92
CA PHE A 247 30.46 -26.41 -18.34
C PHE A 247 29.09 -25.73 -18.45
N GLN A 248 29.05 -24.41 -18.27
CA GLN A 248 27.85 -23.59 -18.30
C GLN A 248 28.17 -22.17 -18.77
N VAL A 249 27.21 -21.54 -19.45
CA VAL A 249 27.20 -20.10 -19.72
C VAL A 249 25.79 -19.55 -19.51
N VAL A 250 25.68 -18.33 -18.99
CA VAL A 250 24.39 -17.69 -18.75
C VAL A 250 24.18 -16.62 -19.81
N LEU A 251 23.34 -16.92 -20.80
CA LEU A 251 22.97 -15.97 -21.85
C LEU A 251 21.77 -15.14 -21.43
N SER A 252 21.68 -13.91 -21.94
CA SER A 252 20.62 -12.98 -21.61
C SER A 252 20.21 -12.14 -22.79
N GLN A 253 18.97 -11.63 -22.72
CA GLN A 253 18.44 -10.68 -23.68
C GLN A 253 17.84 -9.49 -22.95
N ARG A 254 17.96 -8.31 -23.56
CA ARG A 254 17.51 -7.05 -22.99
C ARG A 254 16.18 -6.66 -23.61
N PHE A 255 15.27 -6.27 -22.73
CA PHE A 255 13.96 -5.75 -23.04
C PHE A 255 13.94 -4.23 -22.85
N GLU A 256 13.22 -3.56 -23.75
CA GLU A 256 12.94 -2.14 -23.72
C GLU A 256 11.43 -1.91 -23.70
N SER A 257 10.99 -1.00 -22.84
CA SER A 257 9.61 -0.48 -22.82
C SER A 257 9.63 1.03 -22.66
N ASP A 258 8.61 1.71 -23.19
CA ASP A 258 8.40 3.12 -22.87
C ASP A 258 7.94 3.23 -21.41
N PHE A 259 8.50 4.18 -20.67
CA PHE A 259 8.18 4.40 -19.26
C PHE A 259 8.44 5.86 -18.87
N THR A 260 7.37 6.57 -18.53
CA THR A 260 7.44 7.98 -18.11
C THR A 260 7.04 8.20 -16.65
N GLY A 261 6.93 7.10 -15.89
CA GLY A 261 6.55 7.14 -14.49
C GLY A 261 7.70 7.45 -13.54
N ASP A 262 7.34 7.60 -12.27
CA ASP A 262 8.31 7.90 -11.22
C ASP A 262 9.05 6.61 -10.77
N PRO A 263 10.39 6.65 -10.66
CA PRO A 263 11.19 5.51 -10.19
C PRO A 263 10.75 4.91 -8.85
N LEU A 264 10.30 5.73 -7.89
CA LEU A 264 9.85 5.22 -6.59
C LEU A 264 8.51 4.49 -6.70
N ASP A 265 7.63 4.91 -7.60
CA ASP A 265 6.39 4.17 -7.86
C ASP A 265 6.69 2.81 -8.50
N PHE A 266 7.64 2.75 -9.42
CA PHE A 266 8.12 1.49 -9.97
C PHE A 266 8.71 0.58 -8.88
N TYR A 267 9.54 1.15 -7.99
CA TYR A 267 10.06 0.44 -6.82
C TYR A 267 8.94 -0.12 -5.92
N ARG A 268 7.90 0.69 -5.62
CA ARG A 268 6.77 0.27 -4.79
C ARG A 268 5.97 -0.87 -5.41
N CYS A 269 5.71 -0.81 -6.71
CA CYS A 269 5.05 -1.89 -7.45
C CYS A 269 5.92 -3.15 -7.46
N LEU A 270 7.23 -3.02 -7.69
CA LEU A 270 8.15 -4.14 -7.68
C LEU A 270 8.24 -4.79 -6.29
N ARG A 271 8.28 -3.98 -5.23
CA ARG A 271 8.24 -4.42 -3.83
C ARG A 271 6.99 -5.23 -3.49
N PHE A 272 5.86 -4.91 -4.12
CA PHE A 272 4.61 -5.65 -3.95
C PHE A 272 4.62 -6.97 -4.73
N ILE A 273 5.07 -6.97 -5.98
CA ILE A 273 5.05 -8.15 -6.85
C ILE A 273 6.12 -9.17 -6.44
N ASN A 274 7.34 -8.70 -6.21
CA ASN A 274 8.51 -9.53 -5.93
C ASN A 274 9.29 -8.89 -4.78
N PRO A 275 8.88 -9.05 -3.51
CA PRO A 275 9.76 -8.72 -2.39
C PRO A 275 10.99 -9.64 -2.42
N SER A 276 12.18 -9.07 -2.19
CA SER A 276 13.45 -9.82 -2.15
C SER A 276 14.35 -9.34 -1.00
N PRO A 277 15.43 -10.07 -0.68
CA PRO A 277 16.40 -9.66 0.33
C PRO A 277 17.13 -8.35 0.01
N TYR A 278 17.27 -7.99 -1.27
CA TYR A 278 17.93 -6.76 -1.72
C TYR A 278 17.01 -5.94 -2.62
N MET A 279 16.32 -4.96 -2.02
CA MET A 279 15.52 -3.97 -2.72
C MET A 279 16.31 -2.67 -2.83
N PHE A 280 16.32 -2.05 -4.00
CA PHE A 280 17.00 -0.78 -4.20
C PHE A 280 16.29 0.16 -5.17
N CYS A 281 16.40 1.45 -4.88
CA CYS A 281 16.05 2.55 -5.78
C CYS A 281 17.17 3.59 -5.69
N LEU A 282 18.05 3.64 -6.70
CA LEU A 282 19.11 4.64 -6.80
C LEU A 282 18.76 5.63 -7.89
N ARG A 283 18.81 6.93 -7.57
CA ARG A 283 18.71 8.02 -8.54
C ARG A 283 20.09 8.61 -8.75
N PHE A 284 20.47 8.78 -10.02
CA PHE A 284 21.73 9.42 -10.40
C PHE A 284 21.46 10.81 -10.97
N GLY A 285 20.70 11.62 -10.23
CA GLY A 285 20.23 12.93 -10.68
C GLY A 285 19.29 12.82 -11.89
N PRO A 286 19.35 13.78 -12.84
CA PRO A 286 18.51 13.76 -14.03
C PRO A 286 18.95 12.72 -15.09
N ASP A 287 20.10 12.06 -14.90
CA ASP A 287 20.68 11.20 -15.93
C ASP A 287 19.89 9.90 -16.14
N PHE A 288 19.67 9.15 -15.04
CA PHE A 288 18.89 7.91 -15.00
C PHE A 288 18.64 7.46 -13.54
N ALA A 289 17.74 6.50 -13.37
CA ALA A 289 17.55 5.76 -12.11
C ALA A 289 17.75 4.26 -12.32
N LEU A 290 18.18 3.58 -11.27
CA LEU A 290 18.34 2.12 -11.20
C LEU A 290 17.44 1.59 -10.09
N VAL A 291 16.47 0.76 -10.46
CA VAL A 291 15.45 0.24 -9.52
C VAL A 291 15.38 -1.27 -9.65
N GLY A 292 15.39 -2.00 -8.54
CA GLY A 292 15.39 -3.46 -8.59
C GLY A 292 15.07 -4.16 -7.27
N SER A 293 14.90 -5.48 -7.42
CA SER A 293 14.56 -6.43 -6.37
C SER A 293 15.39 -7.70 -6.57
N SER A 294 16.65 -7.65 -6.17
CA SER A 294 17.57 -8.75 -6.39
C SER A 294 17.35 -9.87 -5.36
N PRO A 295 17.18 -11.12 -5.82
CA PRO A 295 17.05 -12.27 -4.93
C PRO A 295 18.39 -12.75 -4.37
N GLU A 296 19.52 -12.36 -4.98
CA GLU A 296 20.80 -13.00 -4.75
C GLU A 296 21.88 -12.03 -4.25
N MET A 297 22.49 -12.41 -3.12
CA MET A 297 23.68 -11.76 -2.58
C MET A 297 24.86 -12.00 -3.51
N HIS A 298 25.65 -10.97 -3.78
CA HIS A 298 26.94 -11.13 -4.44
C HIS A 298 28.02 -11.49 -3.42
N VAL A 299 28.27 -10.59 -2.46
CA VAL A 299 29.19 -10.83 -1.35
C VAL A 299 28.89 -9.89 -0.20
N ARG A 300 29.16 -10.36 1.03
CA ARG A 300 29.16 -9.57 2.25
C ARG A 300 30.50 -9.71 2.99
N LEU A 301 30.97 -8.61 3.55
CA LEU A 301 32.13 -8.51 4.43
C LEU A 301 31.74 -7.72 5.68
N ILE A 302 31.86 -8.34 6.86
CA ILE A 302 31.66 -7.67 8.16
C ILE A 302 32.90 -7.90 9.01
N GLY A 303 33.64 -6.83 9.30
CA GLY A 303 34.97 -6.94 9.87
C GLY A 303 35.89 -7.73 8.93
N ASP A 304 36.30 -8.92 9.35
CA ASP A 304 37.08 -9.87 8.55
C ASP A 304 36.27 -11.06 8.02
N ALA A 305 34.98 -11.18 8.36
CA ALA A 305 34.14 -12.30 7.96
C ALA A 305 33.55 -12.09 6.55
N VAL A 306 33.94 -12.95 5.62
CA VAL A 306 33.44 -13.00 4.24
C VAL A 306 32.30 -14.00 4.15
N GLU A 307 31.23 -13.64 3.45
CA GLU A 307 30.06 -14.48 3.20
C GLU A 307 29.60 -14.36 1.74
N ILE A 308 29.36 -15.50 1.10
CA ILE A 308 28.65 -15.62 -0.19
C ILE A 308 27.59 -16.71 -0.03
N ARG A 309 26.39 -16.43 -0.52
CA ARG A 309 25.28 -17.39 -0.50
C ARG A 309 24.78 -17.66 -1.92
N PRO A 310 25.34 -18.67 -2.63
CA PRO A 310 24.86 -19.04 -3.95
C PRO A 310 23.45 -19.60 -3.89
N LEU A 311 22.61 -19.21 -4.86
CA LEU A 311 21.27 -19.77 -5.06
C LEU A 311 21.22 -20.53 -6.38
N ALA A 312 20.61 -21.72 -6.36
CA ALA A 312 20.27 -22.46 -7.56
C ALA A 312 18.98 -23.25 -7.37
N GLY A 313 18.39 -23.69 -8.48
CA GLY A 313 17.15 -24.45 -8.48
C GLY A 313 15.94 -23.66 -7.97
N THR A 314 14.80 -23.86 -8.60
CA THR A 314 13.57 -23.16 -8.22
C THR A 314 12.39 -24.11 -8.25
N ARG A 315 11.56 -24.08 -7.21
CA ARG A 315 10.21 -24.66 -7.23
C ARG A 315 9.20 -23.65 -6.71
N PRO A 316 7.95 -23.68 -7.21
CA PRO A 316 6.88 -22.87 -6.64
C PRO A 316 6.55 -23.32 -5.21
N ARG A 317 6.08 -22.40 -4.38
CA ARG A 317 5.51 -22.76 -3.07
C ARG A 317 4.27 -23.63 -3.25
N GLY A 318 4.07 -24.59 -2.34
CA GLY A 318 2.90 -25.45 -2.33
C GLY A 318 1.65 -24.70 -1.85
N ALA A 319 0.49 -24.98 -2.46
CA ALA A 319 -0.80 -24.46 -1.99
C ALA A 319 -1.18 -24.98 -0.59
N THR A 320 -0.54 -26.07 -0.15
CA THR A 320 -0.67 -26.65 1.19
C THR A 320 0.72 -26.98 1.73
N SER A 321 0.87 -27.08 3.05
CA SER A 321 2.14 -27.46 3.68
C SER A 321 2.66 -28.81 3.19
N ALA A 322 1.77 -29.80 2.98
CA ALA A 322 2.18 -31.11 2.45
C ALA A 322 2.72 -31.02 1.01
N GLN A 323 2.09 -30.20 0.16
CA GLN A 323 2.59 -29.96 -1.20
C GLN A 323 3.91 -29.17 -1.18
N ASP A 324 4.07 -28.24 -0.24
CA ASP A 324 5.29 -27.42 -0.09
C ASP A 324 6.49 -28.31 0.28
N GLU A 325 6.30 -29.22 1.24
CA GLU A 325 7.34 -30.20 1.62
C GLU A 325 7.63 -31.18 0.49
N LYS A 326 6.62 -31.59 -0.28
CA LYS A 326 6.83 -32.42 -1.47
C LYS A 326 7.68 -31.69 -2.52
N ASN A 327 7.37 -30.44 -2.82
CA ASN A 327 8.14 -29.63 -3.77
C ASN A 327 9.59 -29.44 -3.29
N ALA A 328 9.80 -29.22 -2.00
CA ALA A 328 11.12 -29.11 -1.40
C ALA A 328 11.91 -30.41 -1.51
N ALA A 329 11.28 -31.55 -1.21
CA ALA A 329 11.90 -32.87 -1.34
C ALA A 329 12.24 -33.21 -2.79
N GLU A 330 11.37 -32.86 -3.75
CA GLU A 330 11.62 -33.02 -5.19
C GLU A 330 12.81 -32.16 -5.64
N LEU A 331 12.90 -30.91 -5.20
CA LEU A 331 14.02 -30.02 -5.51
C LEU A 331 15.35 -30.56 -4.94
N LEU A 332 15.35 -31.03 -3.69
CA LEU A 332 16.52 -31.64 -3.05
C LEU A 332 16.96 -32.96 -3.71
N ALA A 333 16.03 -33.67 -4.35
CA ALA A 333 16.29 -34.94 -5.02
C ALA A 333 16.66 -34.78 -6.50
N ASP A 334 16.45 -33.61 -7.09
CA ASP A 334 16.71 -33.36 -8.51
C ASP A 334 18.22 -33.41 -8.83
N PRO A 335 18.70 -34.42 -9.57
CA PRO A 335 20.13 -34.59 -9.83
C PRO A 335 20.71 -33.47 -10.69
N LYS A 336 19.90 -32.82 -11.54
CA LYS A 336 20.34 -31.71 -12.39
C LYS A 336 20.62 -30.47 -11.53
N GLU A 337 19.63 -30.08 -10.73
CA GLU A 337 19.70 -28.88 -9.88
C GLU A 337 20.83 -29.00 -8.84
N ARG A 338 21.02 -30.19 -8.27
CA ARG A 338 22.15 -30.45 -7.35
C ARG A 338 23.51 -30.33 -8.02
N ALA A 339 23.65 -30.80 -9.25
CA ALA A 339 24.91 -30.74 -9.98
C ALA A 339 25.27 -29.29 -10.30
N GLU A 340 24.31 -28.51 -10.80
CA GLU A 340 24.47 -27.08 -11.05
C GLU A 340 24.82 -26.32 -9.76
N HIS A 341 24.09 -26.60 -8.67
CA HIS A 341 24.36 -25.95 -7.37
C HIS A 341 25.75 -26.28 -6.82
N THR A 342 26.19 -27.54 -6.94
CA THR A 342 27.53 -27.95 -6.47
C THR A 342 28.62 -27.17 -7.20
N MET A 343 28.48 -27.00 -8.51
CA MET A 343 29.43 -26.23 -9.32
C MET A 343 29.48 -24.75 -8.87
N LEU A 344 28.33 -24.15 -8.56
CA LEU A 344 28.26 -22.77 -8.06
C LEU A 344 28.89 -22.61 -6.68
N VAL A 345 28.71 -23.60 -5.79
CA VAL A 345 29.39 -23.64 -4.49
C VAL A 345 30.90 -23.71 -4.66
N ASP A 346 31.40 -24.55 -5.57
CA ASP A 346 32.83 -24.66 -5.83
C ASP A 346 33.42 -23.38 -6.44
N LEU A 347 32.66 -22.69 -7.29
CA LEU A 347 33.07 -21.40 -7.82
C LEU A 347 33.13 -20.33 -6.72
N ALA A 348 32.11 -20.27 -5.84
CA ALA A 348 32.12 -19.37 -4.69
C ALA A 348 33.29 -19.67 -3.72
N ARG A 349 33.61 -20.94 -3.48
CA ARG A 349 34.79 -21.34 -2.70
C ARG A 349 36.09 -20.88 -3.35
N ASN A 350 36.20 -20.99 -4.68
CA ASN A 350 37.38 -20.53 -5.41
C ASN A 350 37.54 -19.01 -5.28
N ASP A 351 36.47 -18.26 -5.51
CA ASP A 351 36.47 -16.79 -5.45
C ASP A 351 36.84 -16.28 -4.06
N VAL A 352 36.16 -16.79 -3.01
CA VAL A 352 36.45 -16.44 -1.60
C VAL A 352 37.88 -16.85 -1.23
N GLY A 353 38.36 -17.99 -1.73
CA GLY A 353 39.71 -18.50 -1.46
C GLY A 353 40.85 -17.63 -1.99
N ARG A 354 40.62 -16.81 -3.03
CA ARG A 354 41.66 -15.91 -3.59
C ARG A 354 42.10 -14.82 -2.60
N VAL A 355 41.20 -14.40 -1.72
CA VAL A 355 41.38 -13.26 -0.80
C VAL A 355 41.24 -13.63 0.67
N SER A 356 40.91 -14.88 0.98
CA SER A 356 40.80 -15.37 2.35
C SER A 356 42.11 -15.98 2.87
N GLU A 357 42.24 -16.07 4.19
CA GLU A 357 43.33 -16.80 4.82
C GLU A 357 43.24 -18.30 4.57
N PHE A 358 44.40 -18.94 4.38
CA PHE A 358 44.48 -20.38 4.14
C PHE A 358 43.79 -21.18 5.26
N GLY A 359 42.96 -22.16 4.87
CA GLY A 359 42.23 -23.02 5.80
C GLY A 359 40.98 -22.41 6.44
N THR A 360 40.64 -21.15 6.14
CA THR A 360 39.45 -20.49 6.72
C THR A 360 38.19 -20.64 5.87
N VAL A 361 38.33 -20.93 4.58
CA VAL A 361 37.19 -21.08 3.66
C VAL A 361 36.41 -22.36 3.98
N ARG A 362 35.14 -22.22 4.32
CA ARG A 362 34.24 -23.31 4.74
C ARG A 362 32.88 -23.16 4.08
N VAL A 363 32.26 -24.30 3.79
CA VAL A 363 30.83 -24.38 3.45
C VAL A 363 30.10 -24.69 4.76
N THR A 364 29.39 -23.71 5.31
CA THR A 364 28.70 -23.84 6.60
C THR A 364 27.28 -24.40 6.46
N GLU A 365 26.67 -24.18 5.30
CA GLU A 365 25.38 -24.73 4.90
C GLU A 365 25.50 -25.25 3.47
N LEU A 366 25.02 -26.46 3.20
CA LEU A 366 25.10 -27.08 1.88
C LEU A 366 23.73 -27.61 1.46
N MET A 367 23.20 -27.09 0.34
CA MET A 367 21.93 -27.51 -0.25
C MET A 367 20.74 -27.44 0.72
N GLY A 368 20.66 -26.36 1.51
CA GLY A 368 19.48 -26.03 2.30
C GLY A 368 18.32 -25.56 1.42
N ILE A 369 17.09 -25.67 1.93
CA ILE A 369 15.90 -25.10 1.27
C ILE A 369 15.54 -23.77 1.92
N GLU A 370 15.65 -22.70 1.15
CA GLU A 370 15.19 -21.38 1.55
C GLU A 370 13.84 -21.08 0.88
N ARG A 371 12.85 -20.72 1.69
CA ARG A 371 11.45 -20.50 1.25
C ARG A 371 11.16 -19.00 1.19
N TYR A 372 10.81 -18.54 0.00
CA TYR A 372 10.38 -17.18 -0.30
C TYR A 372 8.85 -17.12 -0.37
N SER A 373 8.31 -15.93 -0.62
CA SER A 373 6.84 -15.72 -0.68
C SER A 373 6.15 -16.56 -1.76
N HIS A 374 6.79 -16.76 -2.91
CA HIS A 374 6.20 -17.46 -4.06
C HIS A 374 7.01 -18.66 -4.57
N VAL A 375 8.29 -18.75 -4.21
CA VAL A 375 9.22 -19.79 -4.66
C VAL A 375 10.06 -20.32 -3.51
N MET A 376 10.79 -21.41 -3.75
CA MET A 376 11.86 -21.92 -2.89
C MET A 376 13.11 -22.21 -3.72
N HIS A 377 14.28 -22.06 -3.11
CA HIS A 377 15.58 -22.22 -3.74
C HIS A 377 16.48 -23.18 -2.96
N LEU A 378 17.40 -23.87 -3.65
CA LEU A 378 18.56 -24.46 -3.00
C LEU A 378 19.53 -23.35 -2.65
N VAL A 379 19.95 -23.31 -1.39
CA VAL A 379 20.94 -22.35 -0.90
C VAL A 379 22.12 -23.09 -0.29
N SER A 380 23.30 -22.52 -0.43
CA SER A 380 24.47 -22.90 0.35
C SER A 380 25.11 -21.65 0.91
N ASN A 381 25.86 -21.78 1.99
CA ASN A 381 26.62 -20.68 2.57
C ASN A 381 28.11 -20.99 2.52
N VAL A 382 28.88 -20.10 1.88
CA VAL A 382 30.33 -20.16 1.77
C VAL A 382 30.92 -18.98 2.54
N THR A 383 31.70 -19.30 3.56
CA THR A 383 32.31 -18.32 4.46
C THR A 383 33.83 -18.39 4.39
N GLY A 384 34.52 -17.28 4.68
CA GLY A 384 35.96 -17.22 4.83
C GLY A 384 36.38 -16.08 5.76
N ARG A 385 37.66 -16.03 6.14
CA ARG A 385 38.25 -14.88 6.84
C ARG A 385 39.14 -14.11 5.88
N LEU A 386 38.88 -12.83 5.68
CA LEU A 386 39.65 -11.97 4.79
C LEU A 386 41.12 -11.94 5.22
N ARG A 387 42.03 -12.15 4.27
CA ARG A 387 43.47 -12.17 4.53
C ARG A 387 43.98 -10.79 4.93
N THR A 388 44.90 -10.75 5.89
CA THR A 388 45.60 -9.50 6.25
C THR A 388 46.18 -8.81 5.02
N GLY A 389 45.94 -7.50 4.89
CA GLY A 389 46.36 -6.68 3.76
C GLY A 389 45.39 -6.66 2.57
N CYS A 390 44.37 -7.51 2.56
CA CYS A 390 43.24 -7.40 1.64
C CYS A 390 42.13 -6.52 2.24
N THR A 391 41.35 -5.89 1.37
CA THR A 391 40.23 -5.00 1.71
C THR A 391 38.95 -5.46 1.04
N GLY A 392 37.81 -4.83 1.39
CA GLY A 392 36.54 -5.06 0.70
C GLY A 392 36.59 -4.82 -0.82
N PHE A 393 37.50 -3.97 -1.30
CA PHE A 393 37.73 -3.75 -2.73
C PHE A 393 38.35 -4.97 -3.40
N ASP A 394 39.34 -5.60 -2.75
CA ASP A 394 39.99 -6.81 -3.26
C ASP A 394 39.02 -7.98 -3.30
N LEU A 395 38.16 -8.08 -2.27
CA LEU A 395 37.08 -9.06 -2.21
C LEU A 395 36.09 -8.87 -3.37
N LEU A 396 35.61 -7.65 -3.59
CA LEU A 396 34.67 -7.36 -4.68
C LEU A 396 35.28 -7.74 -6.04
N LYS A 397 36.55 -7.40 -6.31
CA LYS A 397 37.22 -7.81 -7.56
C LYS A 397 37.39 -9.32 -7.68
N ALA A 398 37.70 -10.01 -6.60
CA ALA A 398 37.93 -11.45 -6.62
C ALA A 398 36.67 -12.25 -6.95
N THR A 399 35.51 -11.76 -6.53
CA THR A 399 34.20 -12.43 -6.69
C THR A 399 33.44 -11.95 -7.93
N PHE A 400 33.81 -10.80 -8.51
CA PHE A 400 33.09 -10.18 -9.63
C PHE A 400 33.42 -10.76 -11.02
N PRO A 401 32.43 -10.87 -11.93
CA PRO A 401 31.00 -10.96 -11.62
C PRO A 401 30.67 -12.33 -11.03
N ALA A 402 29.46 -12.46 -10.48
CA ALA A 402 29.01 -13.72 -9.91
C ALA A 402 28.94 -14.86 -10.95
N GLY A 403 29.21 -16.08 -10.49
CA GLY A 403 29.13 -17.29 -11.30
C GLY A 403 27.74 -17.57 -11.89
N THR A 404 26.70 -17.31 -11.10
CA THR A 404 25.28 -17.55 -11.45
C THR A 404 24.77 -16.72 -12.62
N VAL A 405 25.52 -15.69 -13.03
CA VAL A 405 25.17 -14.80 -14.14
C VAL A 405 26.22 -14.77 -15.24
N SER A 406 27.29 -15.53 -15.10
CA SER A 406 28.37 -15.64 -16.09
C SER A 406 28.48 -17.07 -16.60
N GLY A 407 29.02 -17.97 -15.79
CA GLY A 407 29.18 -19.39 -16.11
C GLY A 407 30.48 -19.95 -15.56
N ALA A 408 30.84 -21.15 -16.02
CA ALA A 408 32.01 -21.89 -15.55
C ALA A 408 32.71 -22.60 -16.72
N PRO A 409 34.05 -22.46 -16.89
CA PRO A 409 34.94 -21.52 -16.21
C PRO A 409 34.62 -20.04 -16.49
N LYS A 410 34.67 -19.19 -15.45
CA LYS A 410 34.15 -17.80 -15.46
C LYS A 410 34.65 -16.97 -16.64
N ILE A 411 35.96 -16.85 -16.82
CA ILE A 411 36.57 -16.00 -17.87
C ILE A 411 36.14 -16.45 -19.28
N ARG A 412 36.14 -17.76 -19.55
CA ARG A 412 35.78 -18.28 -20.87
C ARG A 412 34.29 -18.09 -21.16
N ALA A 413 33.42 -18.33 -20.17
CA ALA A 413 31.99 -18.07 -20.29
C ALA A 413 31.71 -16.58 -20.61
N MET A 414 32.42 -15.64 -19.99
CA MET A 414 32.25 -14.21 -20.27
C MET A 414 32.69 -13.79 -21.68
N GLN A 415 33.75 -14.42 -22.23
CA GLN A 415 34.13 -14.22 -23.63
C GLN A 415 33.02 -14.66 -24.59
N ILE A 416 32.42 -15.82 -24.31
CA ILE A 416 31.30 -16.36 -25.10
C ILE A 416 30.06 -15.46 -24.97
N ILE A 417 29.77 -14.94 -23.78
CA ILE A 417 28.69 -13.96 -23.57
C ILE A 417 28.90 -12.73 -24.47
N SER A 418 30.11 -12.18 -24.47
CA SER A 418 30.45 -11.02 -25.29
C SER A 418 30.28 -11.29 -26.80
N GLU A 419 30.69 -12.47 -27.25
CA GLU A 419 30.54 -12.95 -28.63
C GLU A 419 29.05 -13.12 -29.03
N LEU A 420 28.25 -13.77 -28.18
CA LEU A 420 26.89 -14.20 -28.53
C LEU A 420 25.82 -13.13 -28.27
N GLU A 421 25.94 -12.33 -27.20
CA GLU A 421 24.98 -11.25 -26.89
C GLU A 421 25.18 -10.01 -27.76
N ARG A 422 26.43 -9.76 -28.21
CA ARG A 422 26.85 -8.64 -29.08
C ARG A 422 26.54 -7.24 -28.54
N THR A 423 25.96 -7.17 -27.35
CA THR A 423 25.49 -5.96 -26.68
C THR A 423 25.95 -5.98 -25.23
N ARG A 424 26.50 -4.86 -24.75
CA ARG A 424 26.89 -4.68 -23.36
C ARG A 424 25.68 -4.80 -22.42
N ARG A 425 25.87 -5.46 -21.29
CA ARG A 425 24.89 -5.68 -20.21
C ARG A 425 24.69 -4.43 -19.36
N GLY A 426 25.71 -3.58 -19.23
CA GLY A 426 25.65 -2.40 -18.39
C GLY A 426 25.48 -2.79 -16.93
N CYS A 427 24.39 -2.34 -16.29
CA CYS A 427 24.14 -2.70 -14.89
C CYS A 427 23.79 -4.19 -14.70
N TYR A 428 23.14 -4.85 -15.67
CA TYR A 428 22.70 -6.24 -15.51
C TYR A 428 23.88 -7.18 -15.27
N ALA A 429 23.74 -8.11 -14.30
CA ALA A 429 24.82 -9.01 -13.86
C ALA A 429 26.05 -8.31 -13.27
N GLY A 430 26.02 -6.99 -13.09
CA GLY A 430 26.94 -6.23 -12.25
C GLY A 430 26.61 -6.38 -10.76
N VAL A 431 27.11 -5.45 -9.94
CA VAL A 431 26.87 -5.43 -8.49
C VAL A 431 26.35 -4.10 -8.03
N ILE A 432 25.45 -4.13 -7.04
CA ILE A 432 24.82 -2.96 -6.42
C ILE A 432 24.95 -3.12 -4.91
N GLY A 433 25.40 -2.07 -4.22
CA GLY A 433 25.61 -2.13 -2.78
C GLY A 433 26.42 -0.97 -2.24
N TYR A 434 27.13 -1.22 -1.15
CA TYR A 434 27.97 -0.23 -0.50
C TYR A 434 29.35 -0.77 -0.08
N LEU A 435 30.29 0.16 0.02
CA LEU A 435 31.60 0.03 0.69
C LEU A 435 31.62 1.05 1.83
N GLY A 436 31.47 0.56 3.07
CA GLY A 436 31.39 1.39 4.27
C GLY A 436 32.74 2.00 4.65
N PHE A 437 32.72 3.12 5.38
CA PHE A 437 33.96 3.70 5.90
C PHE A 437 34.71 2.76 6.87
N GLU A 438 33.99 1.85 7.54
CA GLU A 438 34.58 0.81 8.40
C GLU A 438 35.22 -0.36 7.62
N GLY A 439 35.12 -0.36 6.28
CA GLY A 439 35.63 -1.43 5.42
C GLY A 439 34.61 -2.54 5.14
N ASN A 440 33.44 -2.52 5.79
CA ASN A 440 32.35 -3.47 5.53
C ASN A 440 31.81 -3.33 4.09
N VAL A 441 31.40 -4.46 3.51
CA VAL A 441 30.78 -4.53 2.18
C VAL A 441 29.50 -5.32 2.25
N ASP A 442 28.45 -4.86 1.59
CA ASP A 442 27.24 -5.64 1.38
C ASP A 442 26.73 -5.32 -0.03
N SER A 443 26.67 -6.34 -0.89
CA SER A 443 26.33 -6.18 -2.29
C SER A 443 25.47 -7.32 -2.79
N CYS A 444 24.60 -7.01 -3.74
CA CYS A 444 23.77 -7.96 -4.47
C CYS A 444 24.14 -7.95 -5.95
N ILE A 445 23.81 -9.06 -6.63
CA ILE A 445 23.92 -9.13 -8.08
C ILE A 445 22.80 -8.28 -8.67
N ALA A 446 23.08 -7.49 -9.70
CA ALA A 446 22.09 -6.67 -10.39
C ALA A 446 21.16 -7.53 -11.27
N LEU A 447 20.18 -8.15 -10.61
CA LEU A 447 19.11 -8.97 -11.18
C LEU A 447 17.75 -8.35 -10.89
N ARG A 448 16.75 -8.70 -11.72
CA ARG A 448 15.36 -8.21 -11.59
C ARG A 448 15.32 -6.68 -11.36
N CYS A 449 16.09 -5.96 -12.17
CA CYS A 449 16.26 -4.52 -12.09
C CYS A 449 16.07 -3.86 -13.44
N ALA A 450 15.67 -2.58 -13.42
CA ALA A 450 15.51 -1.76 -14.61
C ALA A 450 16.29 -0.46 -14.48
N ILE A 451 16.86 -0.04 -15.61
CA ILE A 451 17.42 1.28 -15.84
C ILE A 451 16.32 2.16 -16.43
N LEU A 452 16.01 3.27 -15.75
CA LEU A 452 15.01 4.24 -16.19
C LEU A 452 15.73 5.47 -16.73
N LYS A 453 15.71 5.68 -18.04
CA LYS A 453 16.49 6.72 -18.72
C LYS A 453 15.73 7.29 -19.91
N LYS A 454 15.61 8.62 -19.98
CA LYS A 454 15.01 9.36 -21.10
C LYS A 454 13.64 8.82 -21.56
N GLY A 455 12.73 8.56 -20.63
CA GLY A 455 11.38 8.08 -20.92
C GLY A 455 11.29 6.60 -21.32
N LYS A 456 12.38 5.84 -21.15
CA LYS A 456 12.44 4.41 -21.43
C LYS A 456 12.89 3.64 -20.19
N ALA A 457 12.40 2.41 -20.08
CA ALA A 457 12.87 1.41 -19.13
C ALA A 457 13.61 0.29 -19.88
N TYR A 458 14.81 -0.04 -19.41
CA TYR A 458 15.62 -1.14 -19.91
C TYR A 458 15.82 -2.16 -18.80
N PHE A 459 15.48 -3.42 -19.06
CA PHE A 459 15.64 -4.51 -18.10
C PHE A 459 16.05 -5.77 -18.85
N GLN A 460 16.74 -6.67 -18.17
CA GLN A 460 17.40 -7.79 -18.82
C GLN A 460 17.18 -9.05 -18.00
N ALA A 461 17.01 -10.17 -18.71
CA ALA A 461 16.81 -11.48 -18.11
C ALA A 461 17.62 -12.53 -18.86
N GLY A 462 18.14 -13.50 -18.11
CA GLY A 462 18.98 -14.56 -18.64
C GLY A 462 18.58 -15.96 -18.19
N ALA A 463 19.17 -16.93 -18.86
CA ALA A 463 18.97 -18.36 -18.68
C ALA A 463 20.33 -19.07 -18.66
N GLY A 464 20.48 -20.02 -17.74
CA GLY A 464 21.68 -20.83 -17.60
C GLY A 464 21.69 -21.95 -18.64
N ILE A 465 22.68 -21.95 -19.52
CA ILE A 465 22.79 -22.93 -20.60
C ILE A 465 23.73 -24.04 -20.19
N VAL A 466 23.20 -25.26 -20.17
CA VAL A 466 23.91 -26.52 -19.92
C VAL A 466 23.77 -27.46 -21.12
N ALA A 467 24.48 -28.59 -21.11
CA ALA A 467 24.53 -29.52 -22.25
C ALA A 467 23.15 -30.03 -22.70
N ASP A 468 22.22 -30.21 -21.76
CA ASP A 468 20.87 -30.71 -21.94
C ASP A 468 19.80 -29.60 -22.10
N SER A 469 20.18 -28.32 -22.08
CA SER A 469 19.25 -27.19 -22.25
C SER A 469 18.46 -27.28 -23.56
N ASN A 470 17.17 -26.96 -23.50
CA ASN A 470 16.29 -26.85 -24.67
C ASN A 470 16.22 -25.38 -25.12
N PRO A 471 16.74 -25.02 -26.32
CA PRO A 471 16.83 -23.62 -26.74
C PRO A 471 15.55 -22.81 -26.67
N ARG A 472 14.40 -23.42 -26.98
CA ARG A 472 13.11 -22.72 -26.95
C ARG A 472 12.65 -22.50 -25.52
N SER A 473 12.80 -23.50 -24.66
CA SER A 473 12.47 -23.37 -23.23
C SER A 473 13.33 -22.31 -22.54
N GLU A 474 14.63 -22.23 -22.86
CA GLU A 474 15.51 -21.20 -22.30
C GLU A 474 15.10 -19.78 -22.75
N TYR A 475 14.68 -19.63 -24.01
CA TYR A 475 14.11 -18.38 -24.51
C TYR A 475 12.84 -18.01 -23.74
N GLU A 476 11.90 -18.93 -23.59
CA GLU A 476 10.65 -18.72 -22.83
C GLU A 476 10.93 -18.37 -21.36
N GLU A 477 11.94 -18.98 -20.73
CA GLU A 477 12.34 -18.67 -19.36
C GLU A 477 12.77 -17.19 -19.21
N THR A 478 13.55 -16.67 -20.15
CA THR A 478 13.93 -15.25 -20.12
C THR A 478 12.73 -14.31 -20.25
N LEU A 479 11.71 -14.67 -21.03
CA LEU A 479 10.45 -13.92 -21.14
C LEU A 479 9.66 -13.96 -19.82
N ASN A 480 9.57 -15.13 -19.20
CA ASN A 480 8.87 -15.30 -17.92
C ASN A 480 9.54 -14.49 -16.79
N LYS A 481 10.88 -14.47 -16.73
CA LYS A 481 11.64 -13.64 -15.78
C LYS A 481 11.43 -12.15 -16.02
N ALA A 482 11.31 -11.75 -17.29
CA ALA A 482 11.05 -10.36 -17.70
C ALA A 482 9.60 -9.91 -17.41
N HIS A 483 8.64 -10.83 -17.40
CA HIS A 483 7.21 -10.52 -17.22
C HIS A 483 6.90 -9.78 -15.92
N ALA A 484 7.51 -10.18 -14.80
CA ALA A 484 7.26 -9.52 -13.52
C ALA A 484 7.70 -8.05 -13.50
N MET A 485 8.79 -7.72 -14.22
CA MET A 485 9.25 -6.35 -14.39
C MET A 485 8.27 -5.54 -15.23
N ALA A 486 7.81 -6.09 -16.36
CA ALA A 486 6.81 -5.47 -17.21
C ALA A 486 5.51 -5.20 -16.45
N LYS A 487 5.03 -6.15 -15.63
CA LYS A 487 3.84 -6.00 -14.79
C LYS A 487 4.00 -4.86 -13.77
N ALA A 488 5.14 -4.79 -13.07
CA ALA A 488 5.44 -3.70 -12.14
C ALA A 488 5.46 -2.34 -12.85
N MET A 489 6.00 -2.26 -14.07
CA MET A 489 6.00 -1.04 -14.88
C MET A 489 4.59 -0.64 -15.29
N SER A 490 3.76 -1.56 -15.78
CA SER A 490 2.35 -1.28 -16.14
C SER A 490 1.57 -0.74 -14.94
N MET A 491 1.76 -1.31 -13.75
CA MET A 491 1.15 -0.80 -12.52
C MET A 491 1.65 0.62 -12.19
N ALA A 492 2.97 0.85 -12.25
CA ALA A 492 3.56 2.16 -11.95
C ALA A 492 3.16 3.26 -12.95
N THR A 493 3.03 2.91 -14.23
CA THR A 493 2.57 3.84 -15.27
C THR A 493 1.15 4.29 -14.99
N ARG A 494 0.27 3.50 -14.37
CA ARG A 494 -1.08 3.94 -13.99
C ARG A 494 -1.10 4.90 -12.79
N ILE A 495 -0.08 4.83 -11.92
CA ILE A 495 0.11 5.78 -10.81
C ILE A 495 0.50 7.16 -11.34
N THR A 496 1.23 7.19 -12.46
CA THR A 496 1.79 8.44 -12.99
C THR A 496 0.73 9.41 -13.50
N PRO A 497 -0.38 9.03 -14.17
CA PRO A 497 -1.54 9.87 -14.43
C PRO A 497 -2.30 10.27 -13.16
N LEU A 498 -2.28 9.47 -12.09
CA LEU A 498 -2.80 9.90 -10.78
C LEU A 498 -1.91 11.00 -10.17
N ARG A 499 -0.62 11.03 -10.51
CA ARG A 499 0.33 12.14 -10.22
C ARG A 499 0.30 13.27 -11.26
N ARG A 500 0.13 13.02 -12.55
CA ARG A 500 0.08 14.02 -13.64
C ARG A 500 -1.29 14.67 -13.81
N GLY A 501 -2.33 14.04 -13.29
CA GLY A 501 -3.56 14.73 -12.89
C GLY A 501 -3.29 15.78 -11.80
N LYS A 502 -2.13 15.73 -11.13
CA LYS A 502 -1.57 16.82 -10.29
C LYS A 502 -0.47 17.65 -10.99
N ASP A 503 0.33 17.08 -11.91
CA ASP A 503 1.53 17.76 -12.47
C ASP A 503 1.41 18.35 -13.90
N GLY A 504 0.25 18.22 -14.57
CA GLY A 504 0.01 18.80 -15.92
C GLY A 504 -0.96 19.97 -15.95
N CYS A 505 -1.66 20.20 -14.85
CA CYS A 505 -2.28 21.49 -14.58
C CYS A 505 -1.24 22.23 -13.72
N LYS A 506 -0.97 23.52 -13.98
CA LYS A 506 -0.68 24.41 -12.82
C LYS A 506 -1.69 23.99 -11.75
N PRO A 507 -1.32 23.71 -10.49
CA PRO A 507 -2.29 23.35 -9.48
C PRO A 507 -3.29 24.48 -9.50
N THR A 508 -4.41 24.27 -10.18
CA THR A 508 -5.52 25.16 -10.05
C THR A 508 -5.91 24.81 -8.63
N GLU A 509 -5.56 25.75 -7.76
CA GLU A 509 -6.45 26.29 -6.76
C GLU A 509 -7.85 25.66 -6.84
N ALA A 510 -8.51 25.48 -8.00
CA ALA A 510 -9.69 24.65 -8.28
C ALA A 510 -10.15 23.64 -7.21
N GLY A 511 -9.37 22.68 -6.69
CA GLY A 511 -9.92 21.79 -5.63
C GLY A 511 -10.20 22.50 -4.29
N ASP A 512 -9.30 23.40 -3.90
CA ASP A 512 -9.35 24.25 -2.71
C ASP A 512 -10.23 25.49 -2.96
N PHE A 513 -10.11 26.09 -4.15
CA PHE A 513 -10.89 27.19 -4.68
C PHE A 513 -12.34 26.81 -4.94
N GLU A 514 -12.66 25.62 -5.47
CA GLU A 514 -14.05 25.21 -5.76
C GLU A 514 -14.77 24.92 -4.45
N LEU A 515 -14.16 24.22 -3.47
CA LEU A 515 -14.77 24.09 -2.14
C LEU A 515 -14.91 25.46 -1.46
N ARG A 516 -13.87 26.30 -1.53
CA ARG A 516 -13.89 27.66 -0.95
C ARG A 516 -14.90 28.58 -1.65
N GLU A 517 -15.04 28.50 -2.96
CA GLU A 517 -15.97 29.28 -3.79
C GLU A 517 -17.40 28.86 -3.51
N LEU A 518 -17.68 27.55 -3.54
CA LEU A 518 -18.98 27.01 -3.16
C LEU A 518 -19.32 27.38 -1.71
N THR A 519 -18.34 27.31 -0.80
CA THR A 519 -18.52 27.76 0.60
C THR A 519 -18.81 29.26 0.68
N LEU A 520 -18.09 30.11 -0.04
CA LEU A 520 -18.34 31.56 -0.07
C LEU A 520 -19.71 31.91 -0.64
N ARG A 521 -20.18 31.18 -1.66
CA ARG A 521 -21.54 31.30 -2.22
C ARG A 521 -22.59 30.90 -1.20
N LEU A 522 -22.40 29.77 -0.52
CA LEU A 522 -23.27 29.34 0.59
C LEU A 522 -23.31 30.37 1.72
N MET A 523 -22.17 30.99 2.07
CA MET A 523 -22.10 32.08 3.06
C MET A 523 -22.86 33.34 2.63
N ARG A 524 -23.03 33.56 1.32
CA ARG A 524 -23.87 34.64 0.76
C ARG A 524 -25.35 34.27 0.65
N GLY A 525 -25.73 33.04 1.03
CA GLY A 525 -27.10 32.53 0.91
C GLY A 525 -27.48 32.05 -0.48
N GLU A 526 -26.51 31.88 -1.39
CA GLU A 526 -26.76 31.33 -2.72
C GLU A 526 -26.98 29.81 -2.67
N ASN A 527 -27.84 29.30 -3.56
CA ASN A 527 -28.09 27.87 -3.69
C ASN A 527 -27.14 27.23 -4.70
N LEU A 528 -26.73 25.99 -4.43
CA LEU A 528 -26.00 25.16 -5.37
C LEU A 528 -26.98 24.34 -6.22
N SER A 529 -26.72 24.22 -7.51
CA SER A 529 -27.39 23.25 -8.36
C SER A 529 -27.04 21.82 -7.96
N ARG A 530 -27.82 20.84 -8.43
CA ARG A 530 -27.59 19.41 -8.12
C ARG A 530 -26.18 18.94 -8.49
N VAL A 531 -25.64 19.42 -9.61
CA VAL A 531 -24.27 19.09 -10.05
C VAL A 531 -23.23 19.75 -9.15
N GLU A 532 -23.41 21.03 -8.82
CA GLU A 532 -22.51 21.77 -7.92
C GLU A 532 -22.53 21.18 -6.50
N ALA A 533 -23.66 20.70 -6.02
CA ALA A 533 -23.77 20.02 -4.74
C ALA A 533 -23.04 18.67 -4.71
N GLY A 534 -23.02 17.94 -5.85
CA GLY A 534 -22.15 16.78 -6.02
C GLY A 534 -20.68 17.16 -5.91
N LYS A 535 -20.25 18.24 -6.59
CA LYS A 535 -18.88 18.77 -6.49
C LYS A 535 -18.54 19.30 -5.11
N PHE A 536 -19.51 19.87 -4.40
CA PHE A 536 -19.36 20.30 -3.02
C PHE A 536 -18.98 19.13 -2.11
N LEU A 537 -19.67 17.98 -2.26
CA LEU A 537 -19.26 16.75 -1.58
C LEU A 537 -17.85 16.32 -1.99
N ASP A 538 -17.51 16.39 -3.27
CA ASP A 538 -16.18 16.02 -3.77
C ASP A 538 -15.09 16.89 -3.15
N GLY A 539 -15.35 18.19 -2.98
CA GLY A 539 -14.51 19.12 -2.25
C GLY A 539 -14.36 18.75 -0.77
N LEU A 540 -15.48 18.43 -0.08
CA LEU A 540 -15.43 17.99 1.32
C LEU A 540 -14.61 16.70 1.52
N LEU A 541 -14.66 15.79 0.54
CA LEU A 541 -13.94 14.51 0.56
C LEU A 541 -12.51 14.61 0.01
N ASN A 542 -12.13 15.75 -0.58
CA ASN A 542 -10.81 15.97 -1.17
C ASN A 542 -9.74 15.91 -0.07
N PRO A 543 -8.70 15.05 -0.17
CA PRO A 543 -7.64 14.94 0.83
C PRO A 543 -6.91 16.25 1.16
N MET A 544 -6.98 17.26 0.30
CA MET A 544 -6.34 18.57 0.49
C MET A 544 -7.21 19.57 1.27
N ALA A 545 -8.54 19.39 1.35
CA ALA A 545 -9.41 20.32 2.08
C ALA A 545 -9.13 20.25 3.58
N THR A 546 -8.65 21.30 4.23
CA THR A 546 -8.34 21.29 5.69
C THR A 546 -9.59 21.06 6.55
N ASP A 547 -9.41 20.61 7.80
CA ASP A 547 -10.53 20.42 8.74
C ASP A 547 -11.31 21.72 8.98
N ALA A 548 -10.62 22.87 8.97
CA ALA A 548 -11.23 24.19 9.05
C ALA A 548 -12.11 24.51 7.83
N GLN A 549 -11.70 24.13 6.62
CA GLN A 549 -12.48 24.34 5.40
C GLN A 549 -13.70 23.43 5.35
N ILE A 550 -13.55 22.16 5.74
CA ILE A 550 -14.66 21.22 5.89
C ILE A 550 -15.66 21.76 6.92
N ALA A 551 -15.16 22.25 8.06
CA ALA A 551 -15.97 22.84 9.10
C ALA A 551 -16.76 24.06 8.61
N ALA A 552 -16.08 24.99 7.93
CA ALA A 552 -16.70 26.18 7.34
C ALA A 552 -17.78 25.80 6.33
N ALA A 553 -17.46 24.94 5.36
CA ALA A 553 -18.37 24.47 4.33
C ALA A 553 -19.64 23.84 4.89
N LEU A 554 -19.49 22.88 5.81
CA LEU A 554 -20.63 22.20 6.46
C LEU A 554 -21.50 23.18 7.26
N THR A 555 -20.86 24.12 7.97
CA THR A 555 -21.59 25.12 8.77
C THR A 555 -22.33 26.09 7.86
N SER A 556 -21.71 26.55 6.77
CA SER A 556 -22.36 27.45 5.80
C SER A 556 -23.59 26.82 5.17
N LEU A 557 -23.50 25.55 4.74
CA LEU A 557 -24.65 24.84 4.19
C LEU A 557 -25.76 24.65 5.24
N ALA A 558 -25.40 24.25 6.46
CA ALA A 558 -26.36 24.04 7.55
C ALA A 558 -27.07 25.33 7.98
N VAL A 559 -26.35 26.45 8.06
CA VAL A 559 -26.91 27.77 8.41
C VAL A 559 -27.82 28.30 7.31
N LYS A 560 -27.44 28.14 6.03
CA LYS A 560 -28.30 28.49 4.90
C LYS A 560 -29.58 27.63 4.87
N GLY A 561 -29.42 26.35 5.23
CA GLY A 561 -30.41 25.31 5.02
C GLY A 561 -30.30 24.72 3.62
N GLU A 562 -30.36 23.39 3.54
CA GLU A 562 -30.20 22.65 2.29
C GLU A 562 -31.44 22.78 1.39
N THR A 563 -31.24 23.02 0.10
CA THR A 563 -32.29 22.88 -0.90
C THR A 563 -32.51 21.41 -1.29
N LEU A 564 -33.56 21.14 -2.06
CA LEU A 564 -33.80 19.83 -2.68
C LEU A 564 -32.61 19.40 -3.55
N ASP A 565 -32.15 20.27 -4.45
CA ASP A 565 -31.06 19.99 -5.37
C ASP A 565 -29.73 19.74 -4.65
N GLU A 566 -29.46 20.51 -3.59
CA GLU A 566 -28.28 20.32 -2.74
C GLU A 566 -28.30 18.95 -2.06
N LEU A 567 -29.42 18.62 -1.42
CA LEU A 567 -29.57 17.35 -0.71
C LEU A 567 -29.52 16.14 -1.66
N ALA A 568 -30.21 16.23 -2.81
CA ALA A 568 -30.23 15.17 -3.82
C ALA A 568 -28.85 15.01 -4.48
N GLY A 569 -28.17 16.11 -4.82
CA GLY A 569 -26.85 16.09 -5.45
C GLY A 569 -25.77 15.49 -4.56
N ILE A 570 -25.74 15.88 -3.27
CA ILE A 570 -24.81 15.31 -2.29
C ILE A 570 -25.13 13.82 -2.07
N ALA A 571 -26.41 13.45 -1.90
CA ALA A 571 -26.80 12.06 -1.70
C ALA A 571 -26.47 11.17 -2.91
N GLU A 572 -26.68 11.66 -4.13
CA GLU A 572 -26.34 10.95 -5.37
C GLU A 572 -24.83 10.74 -5.50
N ALA A 573 -24.05 11.80 -5.28
CA ALA A 573 -22.60 11.73 -5.29
C ALA A 573 -22.04 10.77 -4.23
N MET A 574 -22.71 10.66 -3.07
CA MET A 574 -22.38 9.69 -2.03
C MET A 574 -22.80 8.26 -2.40
N ARG A 575 -24.00 8.05 -2.96
CA ARG A 575 -24.45 6.72 -3.48
C ARG A 575 -23.54 6.18 -4.58
N ASN A 576 -23.01 7.04 -5.45
CA ASN A 576 -22.13 6.64 -6.54
C ASN A 576 -20.73 6.23 -6.07
N ARG A 577 -20.34 6.63 -4.86
CA ARG A 577 -19.07 6.27 -4.21
C ARG A 577 -19.21 5.11 -3.22
N ALA A 578 -20.43 4.76 -2.87
CA ALA A 578 -20.69 3.67 -1.96
C ALA A 578 -20.25 2.33 -2.58
N LEU A 579 -19.76 1.42 -1.75
CA LEU A 579 -19.60 0.04 -2.19
C LEU A 579 -21.00 -0.54 -2.51
N PRO A 580 -21.29 -0.97 -3.74
CA PRO A 580 -22.64 -1.39 -4.09
C PRO A 580 -22.98 -2.74 -3.46
N LEU A 581 -24.23 -2.92 -3.03
CA LEU A 581 -24.76 -4.21 -2.57
C LEU A 581 -25.91 -4.66 -3.48
N ARG A 582 -25.85 -5.88 -4.01
CA ARG A 582 -26.81 -6.37 -5.00
C ARG A 582 -27.89 -7.24 -4.34
N SER A 583 -29.14 -6.97 -4.69
CA SER A 583 -30.28 -7.78 -4.27
C SER A 583 -30.84 -8.57 -5.45
N ARG A 584 -31.14 -9.86 -5.25
CA ARG A 584 -31.94 -10.67 -6.17
C ARG A 584 -33.44 -10.38 -6.07
N HIS A 585 -33.85 -9.72 -4.99
CA HIS A 585 -35.25 -9.43 -4.71
C HIS A 585 -35.68 -8.17 -5.44
N ALA A 586 -36.73 -8.24 -6.25
CA ALA A 586 -37.31 -7.07 -6.91
C ALA A 586 -38.13 -6.16 -5.96
N ARG A 587 -38.48 -6.69 -4.78
CA ARG A 587 -39.25 -6.02 -3.74
C ARG A 587 -38.54 -6.20 -2.40
N PHE A 588 -37.94 -5.12 -1.90
CA PHE A 588 -37.27 -5.05 -0.59
C PHE A 588 -37.24 -3.60 -0.11
N ILE A 589 -37.01 -3.39 1.18
CA ILE A 589 -37.19 -2.09 1.84
C ILE A 589 -35.98 -1.71 2.70
N ASP A 590 -35.78 -0.41 2.89
CA ASP A 590 -34.97 0.15 3.97
C ASP A 590 -35.86 0.91 4.97
N THR A 591 -35.51 0.84 6.25
CA THR A 591 -36.16 1.60 7.32
C THR A 591 -35.09 2.22 8.21
N ALA A 592 -35.08 3.54 8.26
CA ALA A 592 -34.08 4.31 8.98
C ALA A 592 -34.65 5.59 9.57
N GLY A 593 -34.40 5.82 10.85
CA GLY A 593 -34.51 7.15 11.45
C GLY A 593 -33.24 7.97 11.18
N THR A 594 -33.39 9.29 11.18
CA THR A 594 -32.26 10.24 11.17
C THR A 594 -31.49 10.25 12.50
N GLY A 595 -32.03 9.61 13.56
CA GLY A 595 -31.36 9.42 14.85
C GLY A 595 -31.20 10.74 15.63
N SER A 596 -31.93 11.77 15.21
CA SER A 596 -31.78 13.15 15.67
C SER A 596 -33.03 13.67 16.40
N SER A 597 -34.01 12.79 16.69
CA SER A 597 -35.19 13.11 17.50
C SER A 597 -34.81 13.56 18.92
N THR A 598 -35.58 14.50 19.45
CA THR A 598 -35.50 14.97 20.84
C THR A 598 -36.07 13.95 21.84
N ALA A 599 -37.05 13.14 21.42
CA ALA A 599 -37.71 12.13 22.25
C ALA A 599 -36.83 10.89 22.52
N LYS A 600 -35.84 10.61 21.65
CA LYS A 600 -34.80 9.56 21.78
C LYS A 600 -35.34 8.19 22.29
N PRO A 601 -36.21 7.51 21.52
CA PRO A 601 -36.69 6.17 21.86
C PRO A 601 -35.56 5.12 21.81
N PHE A 602 -35.89 3.86 22.14
CA PHE A 602 -35.02 2.73 21.79
C PHE A 602 -34.92 2.58 20.26
N ASN A 603 -34.06 1.69 19.74
CA ASN A 603 -33.85 1.50 18.30
C ASN A 603 -35.06 0.86 17.57
N VAL A 604 -36.16 1.61 17.41
CA VAL A 604 -37.44 1.16 16.85
C VAL A 604 -37.29 0.66 15.41
N SER A 605 -36.74 1.44 14.49
CA SER A 605 -36.51 0.99 13.10
C SER A 605 -35.56 -0.23 13.00
N THR A 606 -34.71 -0.48 14.00
CA THR A 606 -33.90 -1.72 14.04
C THR A 606 -34.74 -2.92 14.45
N ALA A 607 -35.61 -2.77 15.45
CA ALA A 607 -36.57 -3.82 15.81
C ALA A 607 -37.58 -4.10 14.68
N ALA A 608 -38.10 -3.04 14.06
CA ALA A 608 -39.05 -3.13 12.96
C ALA A 608 -38.46 -3.87 11.75
N ALA A 609 -37.17 -3.70 11.44
CA ALA A 609 -36.50 -4.42 10.36
C ALA A 609 -36.64 -5.94 10.49
N PHE A 610 -36.48 -6.50 11.69
CA PHE A 610 -36.66 -7.94 11.93
C PHE A 610 -38.13 -8.37 11.76
N VAL A 611 -39.07 -7.54 12.22
CA VAL A 611 -40.50 -7.82 12.11
C VAL A 611 -40.96 -7.78 10.65
N ILE A 612 -40.48 -6.82 9.87
CA ILE A 612 -40.74 -6.70 8.43
C ILE A 612 -40.19 -7.92 7.68
N ALA A 613 -38.94 -8.31 7.95
CA ALA A 613 -38.33 -9.49 7.35
C ALA A 613 -39.08 -10.79 7.73
N GLY A 614 -39.50 -10.93 9.00
CA GLY A 614 -40.29 -12.08 9.46
C GLY A 614 -41.72 -12.13 8.89
N ALA A 615 -42.22 -11.01 8.36
CA ALA A 615 -43.48 -10.92 7.62
C ALA A 615 -43.29 -11.17 6.11
N GLY A 616 -42.08 -11.51 5.65
CA GLY A 616 -41.79 -11.91 4.27
C GLY A 616 -41.39 -10.79 3.33
N LEU A 617 -41.06 -9.60 3.83
CA LEU A 617 -40.51 -8.50 3.03
C LEU A 617 -39.01 -8.35 3.30
N PRO A 618 -38.12 -8.60 2.32
CA PRO A 618 -36.69 -8.46 2.54
C PRO A 618 -36.27 -7.05 2.96
N VAL A 619 -35.32 -6.95 3.89
CA VAL A 619 -34.89 -5.66 4.48
C VAL A 619 -33.39 -5.44 4.29
N ALA A 620 -33.04 -4.36 3.60
CA ALA A 620 -31.66 -3.91 3.42
C ALA A 620 -31.39 -2.70 4.32
N LYS A 621 -31.18 -2.96 5.61
CA LYS A 621 -31.08 -1.89 6.62
C LYS A 621 -29.74 -1.18 6.53
N HIS A 622 -29.74 0.14 6.30
CA HIS A 622 -28.54 0.97 6.37
C HIS A 622 -28.43 1.66 7.73
N GLY A 623 -27.23 1.75 8.30
CA GLY A 623 -27.05 2.43 9.58
C GLY A 623 -25.61 2.61 10.05
N SER A 624 -25.42 3.32 11.15
CA SER A 624 -24.10 3.63 11.72
C SER A 624 -24.10 3.51 13.24
N ARG A 625 -22.93 3.73 13.85
CA ARG A 625 -22.80 3.94 15.29
C ARG A 625 -23.35 5.32 15.67
N ALA A 626 -23.63 5.50 16.96
CA ALA A 626 -24.06 6.79 17.48
C ALA A 626 -23.07 7.92 17.13
N ALA A 627 -23.58 9.00 16.53
CA ALA A 627 -22.84 10.27 16.33
C ALA A 627 -23.35 11.38 17.27
N THR A 628 -24.67 11.47 17.47
CA THR A 628 -25.35 12.49 18.31
C THR A 628 -26.32 11.87 19.36
N SER A 629 -26.52 10.55 19.32
CA SER A 629 -27.33 9.78 20.28
C SER A 629 -26.44 9.00 21.25
N ARG A 630 -27.03 8.36 22.27
CA ARG A 630 -26.29 7.46 23.18
C ARG A 630 -26.04 6.07 22.59
N CYS A 631 -26.74 5.69 21.52
CA CYS A 631 -26.75 4.34 20.97
C CYS A 631 -27.26 4.35 19.52
N GLY A 632 -26.44 3.90 18.56
CA GLY A 632 -26.80 3.74 17.15
C GLY A 632 -27.26 2.32 16.81
N SER A 633 -27.72 2.11 15.58
CA SER A 633 -28.22 0.80 15.13
C SER A 633 -27.12 -0.26 15.10
N ALA A 634 -25.88 0.12 14.74
CA ALA A 634 -24.74 -0.78 14.79
C ALA A 634 -24.41 -1.22 16.23
N ASP A 635 -24.51 -0.31 17.21
CA ASP A 635 -24.20 -0.60 18.60
C ASP A 635 -25.21 -1.62 19.18
N VAL A 636 -26.50 -1.47 18.86
CA VAL A 636 -27.54 -2.44 19.29
C VAL A 636 -27.41 -3.78 18.58
N LEU A 637 -27.13 -3.80 17.28
CA LEU A 637 -26.95 -5.04 16.54
C LEU A 637 -25.76 -5.85 17.06
N GLN A 638 -24.66 -5.18 17.39
CA GLN A 638 -23.52 -5.82 18.05
C GLN A 638 -23.91 -6.41 19.41
N ALA A 639 -24.68 -5.68 20.23
CA ALA A 639 -25.21 -6.18 21.51
C ALA A 639 -26.23 -7.33 21.35
N LEU A 640 -26.92 -7.41 20.20
CA LEU A 640 -27.78 -8.54 19.83
C LEU A 640 -27.00 -9.77 19.34
N GLY A 641 -25.69 -9.64 19.12
CA GLY A 641 -24.78 -10.71 18.66
C GLY A 641 -24.44 -10.67 17.17
N VAL A 642 -24.86 -9.65 16.43
CA VAL A 642 -24.57 -9.52 14.98
C VAL A 642 -23.17 -8.94 14.79
N ASN A 643 -22.35 -9.57 13.95
CA ASN A 643 -21.07 -9.01 13.55
C ASN A 643 -21.29 -7.92 12.48
N THR A 644 -21.37 -6.65 12.93
CA THR A 644 -21.56 -5.49 12.04
C THR A 644 -20.35 -5.19 11.15
N ALA A 645 -19.22 -5.87 11.37
CA ALA A 645 -18.00 -5.73 10.58
C ALA A 645 -17.86 -6.81 9.49
N ALA A 646 -18.92 -7.61 9.26
CA ALA A 646 -18.91 -8.65 8.24
C ALA A 646 -18.56 -8.08 6.84
N PRO A 647 -17.74 -8.81 6.05
CA PRO A 647 -17.41 -8.41 4.68
C PRO A 647 -18.65 -8.19 3.81
N PRO A 648 -18.61 -7.27 2.83
CA PRO A 648 -19.73 -6.95 1.94
C PRO A 648 -20.38 -8.16 1.27
N GLU A 649 -19.60 -9.19 0.94
CA GLU A 649 -20.07 -10.44 0.33
C GLU A 649 -20.99 -11.22 1.28
N ILE A 650 -20.68 -11.20 2.58
CA ILE A 650 -21.52 -11.82 3.62
C ILE A 650 -22.79 -10.99 3.81
N VAL A 651 -22.68 -9.66 3.83
CA VAL A 651 -23.85 -8.77 3.96
C VAL A 651 -24.81 -8.94 2.78
N GLU A 652 -24.29 -9.05 1.56
CA GLU A 652 -25.07 -9.34 0.35
C GLU A 652 -25.77 -10.69 0.44
N ARG A 653 -25.07 -11.72 0.92
CA ARG A 653 -25.65 -13.04 1.14
C ARG A 653 -26.76 -13.02 2.18
N CYS A 654 -26.59 -12.27 3.28
CA CYS A 654 -27.63 -12.10 4.29
C CYS A 654 -28.93 -11.55 3.67
N LEU A 655 -28.85 -10.53 2.82
CA LEU A 655 -30.02 -9.98 2.13
C LEU A 655 -30.67 -11.02 1.22
N ASN A 656 -29.85 -11.71 0.43
CA ASN A 656 -30.35 -12.59 -0.61
C ASN A 656 -30.91 -13.90 -0.04
N GLN A 657 -30.27 -14.49 0.97
CA GLN A 657 -30.64 -15.80 1.53
C GLN A 657 -31.53 -15.69 2.76
N HIS A 658 -31.26 -14.74 3.66
CA HIS A 658 -31.97 -14.61 4.94
C HIS A 658 -33.01 -13.50 4.92
N GLU A 659 -33.11 -12.74 3.82
CA GLU A 659 -34.07 -11.64 3.60
C GLU A 659 -33.87 -10.47 4.58
N ILE A 660 -32.71 -10.40 5.22
CA ILE A 660 -32.33 -9.27 6.06
C ILE A 660 -30.83 -9.08 6.04
N CYS A 661 -30.36 -7.85 5.88
CA CYS A 661 -28.96 -7.50 6.08
C CYS A 661 -28.81 -6.17 6.81
N PHE A 662 -27.61 -5.94 7.33
CA PHE A 662 -27.21 -4.65 7.88
C PHE A 662 -25.98 -4.13 7.15
N MET A 663 -26.14 -2.99 6.48
CA MET A 663 -25.05 -2.27 5.83
C MET A 663 -24.49 -1.24 6.81
N PHE A 664 -23.31 -1.53 7.36
CA PHE A 664 -22.65 -0.64 8.29
C PHE A 664 -21.97 0.53 7.55
N ALA A 665 -22.48 1.75 7.73
CA ALA A 665 -22.12 2.92 6.93
C ALA A 665 -20.60 3.17 6.81
N PRO A 666 -19.76 3.01 7.86
CA PRO A 666 -18.31 3.18 7.72
C PRO A 666 -17.64 2.18 6.77
N LEU A 667 -18.20 0.98 6.58
CA LEU A 667 -17.69 0.00 5.62
C LEU A 667 -18.13 0.33 4.18
N PHE A 668 -19.37 0.76 4.01
CA PHE A 668 -19.95 1.01 2.68
C PHE A 668 -19.69 2.41 2.15
N HIS A 669 -19.39 3.39 3.03
CA HIS A 669 -19.11 4.79 2.72
C HIS A 669 -17.76 5.25 3.28
N ALA A 670 -16.71 4.43 3.14
CA ALA A 670 -15.39 4.65 3.75
C ALA A 670 -14.79 6.04 3.46
N ALA A 671 -15.08 6.62 2.28
CA ALA A 671 -14.64 7.96 1.90
C ALA A 671 -15.10 9.07 2.87
N THR A 672 -16.20 8.85 3.60
CA THR A 672 -16.78 9.85 4.52
C THR A 672 -16.18 9.83 5.93
N ALA A 673 -15.25 8.91 6.22
CA ALA A 673 -14.62 8.77 7.55
C ALA A 673 -13.94 10.06 8.02
N ARG A 674 -13.37 10.82 7.08
CA ARG A 674 -12.72 12.10 7.35
C ARG A 674 -13.70 13.17 7.87
N VAL A 675 -14.83 13.32 7.17
CA VAL A 675 -15.89 14.26 7.55
C VAL A 675 -16.50 13.90 8.89
N ALA A 676 -16.55 12.61 9.23
CA ALA A 676 -17.07 12.15 10.52
C ALA A 676 -16.29 12.66 11.73
N HIS A 677 -14.96 12.85 11.62
CA HIS A 677 -14.16 13.44 12.69
C HIS A 677 -14.51 14.92 12.91
N VAL A 678 -14.44 15.74 11.85
CA VAL A 678 -14.77 17.17 11.89
C VAL A 678 -16.20 17.41 12.40
N ARG A 679 -17.17 16.58 11.97
CA ARG A 679 -18.55 16.66 12.46
C ARG A 679 -18.69 16.39 13.96
N ARG A 680 -17.90 15.47 14.51
CA ARG A 680 -17.91 15.21 15.96
C ARG A 680 -17.39 16.40 16.75
N GLU A 681 -16.39 17.10 16.23
CA GLU A 681 -15.85 18.32 16.85
C GLU A 681 -16.81 19.51 16.74
N LEU A 682 -17.47 19.67 15.59
CA LEU A 682 -18.47 20.72 15.37
C LEU A 682 -19.66 20.62 16.32
N GLY A 683 -20.14 19.40 16.61
CA GLY A 683 -21.28 19.17 17.50
C GLY A 683 -22.64 19.70 17.01
N LEU A 684 -22.75 20.12 15.74
CA LEU A 684 -23.96 20.66 15.12
C LEU A 684 -24.64 19.63 14.20
N GLN A 685 -25.94 19.79 13.95
CA GLN A 685 -26.64 19.05 12.90
C GLN A 685 -26.21 19.57 11.53
N THR A 686 -25.82 18.68 10.63
CA THR A 686 -25.42 19.02 9.26
C THR A 686 -26.17 18.15 8.25
N THR A 687 -26.02 18.43 6.96
CA THR A 687 -26.62 17.64 5.87
C THR A 687 -26.39 16.14 6.01
N PHE A 688 -25.24 15.73 6.58
CA PHE A 688 -24.90 14.32 6.82
C PHE A 688 -25.85 13.61 7.81
N ASN A 689 -26.62 14.34 8.62
CA ASN A 689 -27.71 13.79 9.43
C ASN A 689 -28.88 13.31 8.57
N LEU A 690 -29.07 13.90 7.38
CA LEU A 690 -30.08 13.49 6.40
C LEU A 690 -29.53 12.47 5.39
N LEU A 691 -28.22 12.44 5.15
CA LEU A 691 -27.62 11.59 4.11
C LEU A 691 -27.72 10.09 4.43
N GLY A 692 -27.68 9.66 5.69
CA GLY A 692 -27.71 8.24 6.06
C GLY A 692 -28.88 7.49 5.40
N PRO A 693 -30.14 7.88 5.67
CA PRO A 693 -31.32 7.30 5.02
C PRO A 693 -31.36 7.52 3.49
N LEU A 694 -30.75 8.58 2.99
CA LEU A 694 -30.72 8.89 1.56
C LEU A 694 -29.67 8.09 0.78
N THR A 695 -28.75 7.38 1.42
CA THR A 695 -27.56 6.81 0.75
C THR A 695 -27.46 5.29 0.89
N ASN A 696 -28.61 4.61 0.99
CA ASN A 696 -28.69 3.15 1.06
C ASN A 696 -27.87 2.48 -0.08
N PRO A 697 -26.79 1.73 0.22
CA PRO A 697 -25.92 1.12 -0.79
C PRO A 697 -26.60 0.06 -1.67
N ALA A 698 -27.67 -0.56 -1.18
CA ALA A 698 -28.48 -1.52 -1.93
C ALA A 698 -29.54 -0.86 -2.83
N ARG A 699 -29.69 0.47 -2.77
CA ARG A 699 -30.68 1.26 -3.53
C ARG A 699 -32.10 0.69 -3.38
N ALA A 700 -32.54 0.51 -2.13
CA ALA A 700 -33.83 -0.08 -1.82
C ALA A 700 -34.98 0.64 -2.58
N PRO A 701 -35.85 -0.11 -3.30
CA PRO A 701 -36.94 0.49 -4.08
C PRO A 701 -38.04 1.07 -3.19
N PHE A 702 -38.15 0.58 -1.95
CA PHE A 702 -39.08 1.11 -0.95
C PHE A 702 -38.29 1.63 0.25
N GLN A 703 -38.70 2.75 0.84
CA GLN A 703 -38.05 3.30 2.02
C GLN A 703 -39.04 3.93 3.00
N ILE A 704 -38.86 3.69 4.31
CA ILE A 704 -39.44 4.52 5.37
C ILE A 704 -38.33 5.29 6.06
N VAL A 705 -38.46 6.61 6.08
CA VAL A 705 -37.43 7.51 6.63
C VAL A 705 -38.04 8.42 7.69
N GLY A 706 -37.46 8.39 8.88
CA GLY A 706 -37.88 9.25 9.98
C GLY A 706 -37.09 10.55 10.08
N VAL A 707 -37.76 11.70 10.19
CA VAL A 707 -37.10 13.02 10.35
C VAL A 707 -37.42 13.66 11.69
N TRP A 708 -36.47 14.41 12.24
CA TRP A 708 -36.60 15.02 13.58
C TRP A 708 -37.47 16.28 13.63
N HIS A 709 -37.87 16.82 12.48
CA HIS A 709 -38.69 18.02 12.40
C HIS A 709 -39.63 17.98 11.20
N ARG A 710 -40.89 18.41 11.41
CA ARG A 710 -41.94 18.41 10.39
C ARG A 710 -41.55 19.11 9.08
N SER A 711 -40.77 20.20 9.15
CA SER A 711 -40.35 20.96 7.96
C SER A 711 -39.45 20.19 6.99
N LEU A 712 -38.92 19.03 7.38
CA LEU A 712 -38.04 18.20 6.55
C LEU A 712 -38.80 17.16 5.71
N LEU A 713 -40.08 16.90 6.01
CA LEU A 713 -40.88 15.84 5.41
C LEU A 713 -40.85 15.89 3.87
N GLU A 714 -41.35 16.98 3.31
CA GLU A 714 -41.48 17.17 1.86
C GLU A 714 -40.11 17.21 1.17
N ARG A 715 -39.11 17.85 1.79
CA ARG A 715 -37.77 17.98 1.21
C ARG A 715 -37.06 16.64 1.08
N VAL A 716 -37.09 15.81 2.13
CA VAL A 716 -36.48 14.47 2.11
C VAL A 716 -37.25 13.55 1.18
N ALA A 717 -38.58 13.66 1.13
CA ALA A 717 -39.43 12.87 0.24
C ALA A 717 -39.13 13.19 -1.23
N ALA A 718 -39.06 14.48 -1.59
CA ALA A 718 -38.67 14.92 -2.91
C ALA A 718 -37.25 14.46 -3.28
N ALA A 719 -36.29 14.50 -2.34
CA ALA A 719 -34.93 14.03 -2.58
C ALA A 719 -34.90 12.50 -2.87
N LEU A 720 -35.68 11.69 -2.15
CA LEU A 720 -35.81 10.25 -2.40
C LEU A 720 -36.39 9.96 -3.80
N ALA A 721 -37.38 10.75 -4.24
CA ALA A 721 -37.92 10.64 -5.60
C ALA A 721 -36.85 10.97 -6.65
N CYS A 722 -36.10 12.07 -6.48
CA CYS A 722 -34.98 12.45 -7.35
C CYS A 722 -33.85 11.40 -7.42
N LEU A 723 -33.70 10.59 -6.37
CA LEU A 723 -32.73 9.51 -6.28
C LEU A 723 -33.27 8.17 -6.83
N GLY A 724 -34.48 8.16 -7.41
CA GLY A 724 -35.06 7.01 -8.08
C GLY A 724 -35.71 5.97 -7.15
N VAL A 725 -36.05 6.34 -5.91
CA VAL A 725 -36.80 5.44 -5.01
C VAL A 725 -38.22 5.27 -5.55
N ARG A 726 -38.72 4.03 -5.63
CA ARG A 726 -40.01 3.72 -6.25
C ARG A 726 -41.18 4.26 -5.43
N LYS A 727 -41.19 4.01 -4.12
CA LYS A 727 -42.11 4.63 -3.16
C LYS A 727 -41.42 4.85 -1.83
N ALA A 728 -41.55 6.01 -1.23
CA ALA A 728 -41.05 6.26 0.12
C ALA A 728 -42.05 7.03 0.98
N TRP A 729 -42.05 6.75 2.27
CA TRP A 729 -42.74 7.56 3.28
C TRP A 729 -41.70 8.20 4.18
N VAL A 730 -41.75 9.53 4.27
CA VAL A 730 -41.00 10.30 5.25
C VAL A 730 -41.95 10.65 6.39
N VAL A 731 -41.57 10.36 7.63
CA VAL A 731 -42.48 10.42 8.79
C VAL A 731 -41.93 11.29 9.93
N HIS A 732 -42.84 11.93 10.66
CA HIS A 732 -42.55 12.70 11.86
C HIS A 732 -43.75 12.64 12.83
N GLY A 733 -43.55 12.11 14.03
CA GLY A 733 -44.56 12.09 15.09
C GLY A 733 -44.78 13.47 15.71
N ALA A 734 -46.02 13.83 15.99
CA ALA A 734 -46.37 15.10 16.65
C ALA A 734 -45.76 15.22 18.07
N ASP A 735 -45.43 14.08 18.69
CA ASP A 735 -44.71 13.96 19.96
C ASP A 735 -43.17 14.13 19.81
N GLY A 736 -42.69 14.46 18.61
CA GLY A 736 -41.28 14.71 18.31
C GLY A 736 -40.49 13.44 17.97
N LEU A 737 -41.15 12.29 17.77
CA LEU A 737 -40.49 11.08 17.29
C LEU A 737 -40.11 11.20 15.81
N ASP A 738 -38.91 10.73 15.48
CA ASP A 738 -38.48 10.48 14.09
C ASP A 738 -38.89 9.07 13.64
N GLU A 739 -40.09 8.64 14.03
CA GLU A 739 -40.71 7.34 13.71
C GLU A 739 -42.23 7.56 13.68
N ILE A 740 -42.99 6.56 13.22
CA ILE A 740 -44.46 6.56 13.39
C ILE A 740 -44.77 6.39 14.87
N THR A 741 -45.48 7.36 15.47
CA THR A 741 -45.84 7.33 16.89
C THR A 741 -47.13 6.55 17.14
N ILE A 742 -47.26 6.04 18.37
CA ILE A 742 -48.51 5.46 18.91
C ILE A 742 -49.18 6.35 19.97
N ALA A 743 -48.55 7.49 20.31
CA ALA A 743 -49.07 8.40 21.32
C ALA A 743 -49.98 9.48 20.72
N ASP A 744 -49.70 9.88 19.47
CA ASP A 744 -50.39 10.98 18.80
C ASP A 744 -50.43 10.78 17.27
N GLU A 745 -50.72 11.85 16.54
CA GLU A 745 -50.65 11.89 15.09
C GLU A 745 -49.21 11.80 14.55
N THR A 746 -49.04 11.14 13.41
CA THR A 746 -47.81 11.11 12.62
C THR A 746 -48.05 11.83 11.30
N PHE A 747 -47.26 12.85 11.02
CA PHE A 747 -47.26 13.54 9.73
C PHE A 747 -46.41 12.75 8.73
N VAL A 748 -46.94 12.56 7.51
CA VAL A 748 -46.29 11.79 6.45
C VAL A 748 -46.20 12.59 5.17
N ALA A 749 -45.03 12.56 4.52
CA ALA A 749 -44.87 12.92 3.12
C ALA A 749 -44.51 11.66 2.32
N ALA A 750 -45.38 11.29 1.39
CA ALA A 750 -45.21 10.13 0.52
C ALA A 750 -44.74 10.58 -0.87
N CYS A 751 -43.74 9.88 -1.42
CA CYS A 751 -43.26 10.12 -2.77
C CYS A 751 -43.23 8.85 -3.62
N SER A 752 -43.26 9.05 -4.94
CA SER A 752 -43.10 7.99 -5.95
C SER A 752 -41.94 8.30 -6.90
N SER A 753 -41.49 7.29 -7.67
CA SER A 753 -40.46 7.47 -8.70
C SER A 753 -40.88 8.39 -9.87
N THR A 754 -42.17 8.72 -9.98
CA THR A 754 -42.68 9.69 -10.97
C THR A 754 -42.57 11.15 -10.49
N GLY A 755 -42.14 11.37 -9.24
CA GLY A 755 -42.00 12.70 -8.64
C GLY A 755 -43.26 13.21 -7.95
N ASP A 756 -44.32 12.40 -7.87
CA ASP A 756 -45.55 12.78 -7.16
C ASP A 756 -45.27 12.84 -5.66
N LEU A 757 -45.78 13.89 -5.01
CA LEU A 757 -45.66 14.12 -3.57
C LEU A 757 -47.05 14.31 -2.98
N GLU A 758 -47.38 13.50 -1.97
CA GLU A 758 -48.64 13.57 -1.22
C GLU A 758 -48.35 13.69 0.27
N THR A 759 -49.14 14.48 0.99
CA THR A 759 -49.03 14.59 2.45
C THR A 759 -50.32 14.14 3.11
N PHE A 760 -50.20 13.40 4.21
CA PHE A 760 -51.33 12.94 5.01
C PHE A 760 -50.89 12.70 6.45
N THR A 761 -51.87 12.46 7.32
CA THR A 761 -51.65 12.16 8.73
C THR A 761 -52.07 10.73 9.03
N LEU A 762 -51.30 10.05 9.88
CA LEU A 762 -51.65 8.76 10.45
C LEU A 762 -51.92 8.90 11.94
N SER A 763 -52.87 8.12 12.44
CA SER A 763 -53.20 7.97 13.84
C SER A 763 -52.99 6.50 14.27
N PRO A 764 -52.88 6.22 15.58
CA PRO A 764 -52.78 4.84 16.06
C PRO A 764 -53.99 3.98 15.64
N ASP A 765 -55.17 4.60 15.52
CA ASP A 765 -56.41 3.93 15.11
C ASP A 765 -56.33 3.36 13.70
N ASP A 766 -55.55 3.97 12.79
CA ASP A 766 -55.35 3.48 11.42
C ASP A 766 -54.66 2.10 11.38
N PHE A 767 -53.89 1.78 12.42
CA PHE A 767 -53.26 0.47 12.63
C PHE A 767 -54.12 -0.47 13.49
N GLY A 768 -55.26 -0.01 14.01
CA GLY A 768 -56.06 -0.71 15.01
C GLY A 768 -55.38 -0.78 16.37
N LEU A 769 -54.64 0.27 16.75
CA LEU A 769 -53.99 0.42 18.04
C LEU A 769 -54.63 1.57 18.82
N GLU A 770 -54.75 1.42 20.12
CA GLU A 770 -55.16 2.53 21.00
C GLU A 770 -54.00 3.51 21.21
N ARG A 771 -54.31 4.79 21.45
CA ARG A 771 -53.31 5.80 21.81
C ARG A 771 -52.61 5.43 23.14
N GLN A 772 -51.29 5.38 23.14
CA GLN A 772 -50.47 4.97 24.29
C GLN A 772 -49.29 5.93 24.48
N HIS A 773 -49.16 6.50 25.68
CA HIS A 773 -48.02 7.37 26.02
C HIS A 773 -46.73 6.58 26.28
N PHE A 774 -45.61 7.16 25.87
CA PHE A 774 -44.31 6.50 25.76
C PHE A 774 -43.26 7.10 26.72
N ASP A 775 -43.51 7.10 28.04
CA ASP A 775 -42.63 7.77 29.02
C ASP A 775 -41.50 6.87 29.60
N GLY A 776 -41.51 5.56 29.33
CA GLY A 776 -40.64 4.59 30.03
C GLY A 776 -39.35 4.11 29.34
N PHE A 777 -39.03 4.60 28.13
CA PHE A 777 -37.98 4.00 27.28
C PHE A 777 -36.89 4.96 26.80
N ARG A 778 -36.74 6.13 27.44
CA ARG A 778 -35.77 7.15 27.03
C ARG A 778 -34.34 6.79 27.48
N ARG A 779 -33.38 6.87 26.54
CA ARG A 779 -31.92 6.76 26.75
C ARG A 779 -31.38 5.44 27.33
N LYS A 780 -31.80 4.31 26.73
CA LYS A 780 -31.25 2.99 27.03
C LYS A 780 -29.85 2.78 26.42
N SER A 781 -28.96 2.11 27.15
CA SER A 781 -27.67 1.59 26.67
C SER A 781 -27.86 0.58 25.53
N PRO A 782 -26.82 0.26 24.74
CA PRO A 782 -26.89 -0.79 23.72
C PRO A 782 -27.44 -2.11 24.27
N ASP A 783 -27.02 -2.54 25.46
CA ASP A 783 -27.48 -3.78 26.09
C ASP A 783 -28.94 -3.73 26.54
N GLU A 784 -29.41 -2.59 27.03
CA GLU A 784 -30.82 -2.40 27.39
C GLU A 784 -31.73 -2.34 26.16
N ASN A 785 -31.24 -1.77 25.05
CA ASN A 785 -31.93 -1.84 23.75
C ASN A 785 -32.00 -3.29 23.27
N ALA A 786 -30.87 -4.00 23.27
CA ALA A 786 -30.80 -5.39 22.82
C ALA A 786 -31.73 -6.31 23.63
N ARG A 787 -31.76 -6.16 24.96
CA ARG A 787 -32.69 -6.90 25.83
C ARG A 787 -34.16 -6.62 25.49
N LEU A 788 -34.53 -5.36 25.31
CA LEU A 788 -35.89 -4.99 24.95
C LEU A 788 -36.29 -5.52 23.57
N ILE A 789 -35.42 -5.35 22.56
CA ILE A 789 -35.69 -5.85 21.20
C ILE A 789 -35.85 -7.36 21.23
N ARG A 790 -34.97 -8.09 21.93
CA ARG A 790 -35.08 -9.55 22.05
C ARG A 790 -36.41 -9.96 22.71
N ALA A 791 -36.81 -9.28 23.79
CA ALA A 791 -38.09 -9.54 24.44
C ALA A 791 -39.30 -9.28 23.52
N ILE A 792 -39.26 -8.21 22.72
CA ILE A 792 -40.28 -7.93 21.70
C ILE A 792 -40.31 -9.03 20.65
N LEU A 793 -39.17 -9.44 20.09
CA LEU A 793 -39.08 -10.45 19.04
C LEU A 793 -39.49 -11.86 19.52
N LEU A 794 -39.34 -12.15 20.81
CA LEU A 794 -39.81 -13.38 21.46
C LEU A 794 -41.30 -13.35 21.82
N GLY A 795 -42.00 -12.24 21.54
CA GLY A 795 -43.44 -12.13 21.76
C GLY A 795 -43.84 -11.84 23.21
N GLU A 796 -42.94 -11.33 24.06
CA GLU A 796 -43.30 -10.97 25.43
C GLU A 796 -44.35 -9.85 25.47
N GLN A 797 -45.39 -10.02 26.31
CA GLN A 797 -46.53 -9.08 26.40
C GLN A 797 -46.72 -8.48 27.80
N THR A 798 -45.63 -8.29 28.56
CA THR A 798 -45.73 -7.63 29.87
C THR A 798 -46.25 -6.19 29.72
N LYS A 799 -46.93 -5.67 30.76
CA LYS A 799 -47.46 -4.29 30.76
C LYS A 799 -46.41 -3.24 30.41
N THR A 800 -45.15 -3.51 30.73
CA THR A 800 -44.01 -2.65 30.40
C THR A 800 -43.59 -2.73 28.93
N ILE A 801 -43.67 -3.90 28.29
CA ILE A 801 -43.18 -4.13 26.92
C ILE A 801 -44.26 -3.82 25.86
N ALA A 802 -45.54 -3.97 26.21
CA ALA A 802 -46.65 -3.84 25.25
C ALA A 802 -46.64 -2.53 24.43
N PRO A 803 -46.39 -1.34 25.01
CA PRO A 803 -46.29 -0.10 24.22
C PRO A 803 -45.12 -0.09 23.24
N ALA A 804 -43.94 -0.59 23.66
CA ALA A 804 -42.77 -0.70 22.78
C ALA A 804 -42.99 -1.69 21.64
N ARG A 805 -43.69 -2.80 21.90
CA ARG A 805 -44.12 -3.76 20.89
C ARG A 805 -45.11 -3.13 19.90
N ASN A 806 -46.11 -2.39 20.36
CA ASN A 806 -47.09 -1.71 19.50
C ASN A 806 -46.43 -0.65 18.62
N LEU A 807 -45.44 0.08 19.14
CA LEU A 807 -44.66 1.05 18.37
C LEU A 807 -43.89 0.38 17.22
N VAL A 808 -43.27 -0.78 17.48
CA VAL A 808 -42.59 -1.59 16.44
C VAL A 808 -43.59 -2.12 15.41
N ILE A 809 -44.76 -2.57 15.85
CA ILE A 809 -45.82 -3.05 14.96
C ILE A 809 -46.29 -1.94 14.02
N ALA A 810 -46.54 -0.73 14.51
CA ALA A 810 -46.98 0.40 13.67
C ALA A 810 -45.96 0.74 12.58
N ASN A 811 -44.67 0.84 12.95
CA ASN A 811 -43.59 1.13 12.00
C ASN A 811 -43.37 -0.01 10.98
N ALA A 812 -43.46 -1.28 11.40
CA ALA A 812 -43.40 -2.42 10.49
C ALA A 812 -44.62 -2.49 9.56
N ALA A 813 -45.82 -2.22 10.07
CA ALA A 813 -47.05 -2.23 9.31
C ALA A 813 -47.04 -1.21 8.17
N ALA A 814 -46.56 0.01 8.43
CA ALA A 814 -46.40 1.02 7.39
C ALA A 814 -45.46 0.54 6.28
N ALA A 815 -44.35 -0.12 6.64
CA ALA A 815 -43.38 -0.65 5.66
C ALA A 815 -44.00 -1.74 4.77
N LEU A 816 -44.78 -2.64 5.38
CA LEU A 816 -45.48 -3.72 4.67
C LEU A 816 -46.57 -3.18 3.74
N HIS A 817 -47.33 -2.16 4.18
CA HIS A 817 -48.34 -1.52 3.34
C HIS A 817 -47.70 -0.75 2.18
N LEU A 818 -46.66 0.06 2.45
CA LEU A 818 -45.92 0.83 1.45
C LEU A 818 -45.37 -0.06 0.32
N ALA A 819 -44.82 -1.22 0.67
CA ALA A 819 -44.28 -2.19 -0.29
C ALA A 819 -45.36 -3.07 -0.96
N GLY A 820 -46.65 -2.88 -0.64
CA GLY A 820 -47.76 -3.62 -1.21
C GLY A 820 -47.83 -5.09 -0.77
N VAL A 821 -47.37 -5.39 0.46
CA VAL A 821 -47.53 -6.72 1.09
C VAL A 821 -48.91 -6.85 1.71
N ALA A 822 -49.48 -5.76 2.23
CA ALA A 822 -50.81 -5.71 2.82
C ALA A 822 -51.66 -4.60 2.19
N PRO A 823 -52.97 -4.84 1.97
CA PRO A 823 -53.85 -3.89 1.27
C PRO A 823 -54.16 -2.63 2.10
N ASP A 824 -54.11 -2.72 3.43
CA ASP A 824 -54.42 -1.64 4.37
C ASP A 824 -53.55 -1.75 5.64
N LEU A 825 -53.47 -0.66 6.41
CA LEU A 825 -52.62 -0.57 7.60
C LEU A 825 -53.06 -1.50 8.74
N ARG A 826 -54.35 -1.83 8.89
CA ARG A 826 -54.83 -2.77 9.92
C ARG A 826 -54.43 -4.20 9.58
N SER A 827 -54.56 -4.59 8.31
CA SER A 827 -54.08 -5.88 7.81
C SER A 827 -52.56 -5.98 7.91
N ALA A 828 -51.83 -4.90 7.62
CA ALA A 828 -50.38 -4.85 7.78
C ALA A 828 -49.94 -5.00 9.25
N ALA A 829 -50.64 -4.35 10.18
CA ALA A 829 -50.40 -4.49 11.62
C ALA A 829 -50.63 -5.93 12.12
N ARG A 830 -51.62 -6.63 11.55
CA ARG A 830 -51.85 -8.06 11.82
C ARG A 830 -50.67 -8.91 11.37
N PHE A 831 -50.14 -8.70 10.16
CA PHE A 831 -48.96 -9.43 9.67
C PHE A 831 -47.70 -9.14 10.49
N ALA A 832 -47.48 -7.89 10.89
CA ALA A 832 -46.38 -7.53 11.77
C ALA A 832 -46.52 -8.21 13.15
N ARG A 833 -47.73 -8.28 13.71
CA ARG A 833 -48.01 -9.00 14.96
C ARG A 833 -47.76 -10.50 14.84
N GLU A 834 -48.23 -11.10 13.75
CA GLU A 834 -48.01 -12.52 13.47
C GLU A 834 -46.53 -12.87 13.28
N SER A 835 -45.75 -11.99 12.62
CA SER A 835 -44.31 -12.13 12.47
C SER A 835 -43.59 -12.26 13.81
N ILE A 836 -44.03 -11.49 14.82
CA ILE A 836 -43.53 -11.58 16.19
C ILE A 836 -44.05 -12.87 16.86
N ASP A 837 -45.36 -13.08 16.88
CA ASP A 837 -46.00 -14.12 17.70
C ASP A 837 -45.71 -15.53 17.21
N SER A 838 -45.41 -15.69 15.92
CA SER A 838 -44.97 -16.97 15.33
C SER A 838 -43.48 -17.25 15.53
N GLY A 839 -42.70 -16.31 16.08
CA GLY A 839 -41.25 -16.42 16.24
C GLY A 839 -40.44 -16.19 14.95
N ARG A 840 -41.08 -15.88 13.82
CA ARG A 840 -40.38 -15.62 12.54
C ARG A 840 -39.45 -14.41 12.64
N ALA A 841 -39.85 -13.35 13.33
CA ALA A 841 -39.03 -12.16 13.54
C ALA A 841 -37.76 -12.49 14.34
N ALA A 842 -37.86 -13.32 15.40
CA ALA A 842 -36.71 -13.79 16.16
C ALA A 842 -35.77 -14.67 15.32
N SER A 843 -36.34 -15.57 14.50
CA SER A 843 -35.56 -16.42 13.60
C SER A 843 -34.72 -15.64 12.58
N LYS A 844 -35.20 -14.47 12.12
CA LYS A 844 -34.43 -13.57 11.27
C LYS A 844 -33.21 -12.99 11.98
N LEU A 845 -33.33 -12.64 13.27
CA LEU A 845 -32.18 -12.23 14.08
C LEU A 845 -31.17 -13.37 14.22
N ASP A 846 -31.62 -14.58 14.57
CA ASP A 846 -30.71 -15.73 14.74
C ASP A 846 -29.98 -16.09 13.44
N SER A 847 -30.66 -15.97 12.30
CA SER A 847 -30.06 -16.21 10.99
C SER A 847 -29.02 -15.16 10.63
N LEU A 848 -29.29 -13.89 10.94
CA LEU A 848 -28.34 -12.80 10.73
C LEU A 848 -27.10 -12.95 11.64
N VAL A 849 -27.29 -13.34 12.91
CA VAL A 849 -26.18 -13.62 13.83
C VAL A 849 -25.31 -14.78 13.31
N ARG A 850 -25.93 -15.88 12.89
CA ARG A 850 -25.21 -17.06 12.39
C ARG A 850 -24.45 -16.82 11.09
N GLU A 851 -24.97 -16.02 10.17
CA GLU A 851 -24.29 -15.78 8.90
C GLU A 851 -23.13 -14.78 9.02
N THR A 852 -23.20 -13.87 9.99
CA THR A 852 -22.21 -12.79 10.15
C THR A 852 -21.03 -13.14 11.05
N ASN A 853 -21.18 -14.12 11.94
CA ASN A 853 -20.12 -14.67 12.80
C ASN A 853 -19.64 -16.01 12.24
#